data_AF-A0A167VLY7-F1
#
_entry.id   AF-A0A167VLY7-F1
#
_cell.length_a   1.000
_cell.length_b   1.000
_cell.length_c   1.000
_cell.angle_alpha   90.00
_cell.angle_beta   90.00
_cell.angle_gamma   90.00
#
_symmetry.space_group_name_H-M   'P 1'
#
loop_
_entity.id
_entity.type
_entity.pdbx_description
1 polymer ?
#
loop_
_entity_poly.entity_id
_entity_poly.type
_entity_poly.pdbx_seq_one_letter_code
_entity_poly.pdbx_strand_id
1 'polypeptide(L)'
;MAGPSSHLHVPDYNCPTSAPDTTSFLNDEAESSSAPRPTRPGASSFPRRHSLVGSFPRTSFAGSRNTLHLGHTDVLTQTFNPTAVSDRERNQAVQDELDLLVDNNIIPRSKHRSNSRLRSSASKKTAGSSDVTGFRGREGSEGRATNFSHPNGAMTSEGRYDEENDSAHLKATSPQNVTETSPLLARNLSTSSQDSDDRIDEIWDQAVMAGKIQTSWVRESVVLASYTAPLILTFLLEYSLTVASIFAVGHIGKIELGAVSLASMTANISGYGIYQGLTTALDTLCSQAYGSGRKELVGLHVQRMVYFTWLLTIPIAVLWYNGAAILKLVVPDAEVADMAGRYLRVVLWGAPGFALFESAKRFVQAQGLFQASMYVLLICAPLNGLLNYLFVWKFGFGYIGAPMAVAITNNLMPLCLFLYVYNIQGMECWNGFTRKAFSNWGPMIQLAVPGLCMVESETLAFEILTLSASWLGTTALASQSVLATLTSITFQIPFPLSIAGSTRIANLIGAELPNAAKLTSKVMLVIGIGLGTFNLLTLTLGRNYIPYLFTSDDEVAILVSKVLPLCASFQVVDALAAICNGILRGVGRQSFGGYVQLICYYVVALPISFFAAFPMGLGLNGTWGGVAIGLALVSLIEFLYIKKIDWNRSVKDARARNSAA
;
A
#
# COMPACT_ATOMS: atom_id res chain seq x y z
N MET A 1 -24.07 40.72 37.72
CA MET A 1 -25.31 40.26 38.37
C MET A 1 -25.57 38.87 37.79
N ALA A 2 -25.25 37.77 38.47
CA ALA A 2 -25.83 37.24 39.72
C ALA A 2 -27.07 36.37 39.42
N GLY A 3 -27.00 35.09 39.78
CA GLY A 3 -28.16 34.20 39.94
C GLY A 3 -28.85 34.41 41.30
N PRO A 4 -29.74 33.50 41.77
CA PRO A 4 -29.42 32.07 41.85
C PRO A 4 -30.60 31.12 41.49
N SER A 5 -30.42 29.84 41.83
CA SER A 5 -31.34 28.71 41.71
C SER A 5 -32.36 28.61 42.86
N SER A 6 -33.40 27.76 42.72
CA SER A 6 -33.45 26.46 43.45
C SER A 6 -34.83 25.75 43.51
N HIS A 7 -34.77 24.42 43.65
CA HIS A 7 -35.76 23.45 44.18
C HIS A 7 -37.19 23.30 43.57
N LEU A 8 -37.98 22.25 43.87
CA LEU A 8 -37.78 20.77 43.99
C LEU A 8 -39.11 20.14 44.45
N HIS A 9 -39.64 19.07 43.80
CA HIS A 9 -40.44 18.03 44.48
C HIS A 9 -40.69 16.75 43.65
N VAL A 10 -40.94 15.65 44.37
CA VAL A 10 -41.32 14.30 43.90
C VAL A 10 -42.68 13.92 44.54
N PRO A 11 -43.41 12.90 44.05
CA PRO A 11 -43.70 11.76 44.94
C PRO A 11 -43.55 10.35 44.30
N ASP A 12 -43.42 9.34 45.16
CA ASP A 12 -42.98 7.97 44.88
C ASP A 12 -44.10 6.90 44.75
N TYR A 13 -43.66 5.63 44.74
CA TYR A 13 -44.40 4.36 44.97
C TYR A 13 -45.01 3.67 43.73
N ASN A 14 -45.02 2.32 43.61
CA ASN A 14 -44.52 1.28 44.52
C ASN A 14 -44.04 -0.01 43.79
N CYS A 15 -43.33 -0.88 44.51
CA CYS A 15 -42.98 -2.25 44.08
C CYS A 15 -43.88 -3.28 44.81
N PRO A 16 -44.01 -4.54 44.35
CA PRO A 16 -43.24 -5.61 45.02
C PRO A 16 -42.78 -6.78 44.10
N THR A 17 -41.99 -7.68 44.69
CA THR A 17 -41.36 -8.86 44.10
C THR A 17 -42.18 -10.16 44.24
N SER A 18 -42.00 -11.10 43.30
CA SER A 18 -42.07 -12.55 43.56
C SER A 18 -41.38 -13.34 42.42
N ALA A 19 -40.99 -14.57 42.71
CA ALA A 19 -40.39 -15.53 41.76
C ALA A 19 -41.34 -16.72 41.51
N PRO A 20 -41.06 -17.57 40.52
CA PRO A 20 -41.67 -18.90 40.42
C PRO A 20 -40.65 -20.03 40.59
N ASP A 21 -40.82 -20.84 41.64
CA ASP A 21 -40.45 -22.26 41.61
C ASP A 21 -41.61 -23.05 41.00
N THR A 22 -41.33 -23.98 40.07
CA THR A 22 -42.24 -25.10 39.77
C THR A 22 -41.46 -26.37 39.50
N THR A 23 -41.83 -27.44 40.19
CA THR A 23 -41.20 -28.75 40.11
C THR A 23 -41.89 -29.69 39.12
N SER A 24 -41.12 -30.65 38.61
CA SER A 24 -41.54 -32.03 38.28
C SER A 24 -42.88 -32.26 37.56
N PHE A 25 -42.78 -32.76 36.33
CA PHE A 25 -43.59 -33.91 35.91
C PHE A 25 -42.68 -34.99 35.31
N LEU A 26 -42.83 -36.21 35.81
CA LEU A 26 -42.25 -37.42 35.23
C LEU A 26 -43.30 -38.08 34.34
N ASN A 27 -42.85 -38.78 33.30
CA ASN A 27 -43.34 -40.12 32.98
C ASN A 27 -42.31 -40.84 32.11
N ASP A 28 -42.16 -42.14 32.35
CA ASP A 28 -41.14 -42.97 31.73
C ASP A 28 -41.59 -43.55 30.38
N GLU A 29 -40.61 -43.84 29.51
CA GLU A 29 -40.63 -45.08 28.73
C GLU A 29 -39.19 -45.51 28.37
N ALA A 30 -38.83 -46.74 28.76
CA ALA A 30 -37.66 -47.48 28.28
C ALA A 30 -38.17 -48.60 27.34
N GLU A 31 -37.38 -49.31 26.53
CA GLU A 31 -35.93 -49.56 26.50
C GLU A 31 -35.41 -49.43 25.03
N SER A 32 -34.10 -49.34 24.75
CA SER A 32 -33.20 -50.50 24.74
C SER A 32 -31.80 -50.12 24.22
N SER A 33 -30.81 -50.99 24.42
CA SER A 33 -29.39 -50.62 24.39
C SER A 33 -28.64 -50.92 23.08
N SER A 34 -27.83 -49.96 22.61
CA SER A 34 -26.56 -50.26 21.93
C SER A 34 -25.53 -49.13 22.17
N ALA A 35 -24.31 -49.49 22.60
CA ALA A 35 -23.32 -48.52 23.06
C ALA A 35 -22.28 -48.17 21.97
N PRO A 36 -22.09 -46.89 21.60
CA PRO A 36 -20.99 -46.46 20.76
C PRO A 36 -19.67 -46.33 21.55
N ARG A 37 -18.55 -46.56 20.87
CA ARG A 37 -17.19 -46.45 21.44
C ARG A 37 -16.83 -44.99 21.78
N PRO A 38 -15.94 -44.74 22.77
CA PRO A 38 -15.49 -43.38 23.08
C PRO A 38 -14.71 -42.79 21.89
N THR A 39 -15.34 -41.85 21.18
CA THR A 39 -14.66 -40.95 20.26
C THR A 39 -13.72 -40.03 21.04
N ARG A 40 -12.52 -39.77 20.50
CA ARG A 40 -11.63 -38.73 21.05
C ARG A 40 -12.38 -37.40 21.14
N PRO A 41 -12.17 -36.58 22.19
CA PRO A 41 -12.68 -35.22 22.19
C PRO A 41 -12.11 -34.48 20.98
N GLY A 42 -12.99 -33.89 20.16
CA GLY A 42 -12.58 -33.08 19.03
C GLY A 42 -11.80 -31.85 19.51
N ALA A 43 -10.77 -31.45 18.77
CA ALA A 43 -10.07 -30.20 19.03
C ALA A 43 -11.10 -29.05 18.98
N SER A 44 -11.14 -28.23 20.03
CA SER A 44 -12.08 -27.12 20.14
C SER A 44 -11.79 -26.09 19.05
N SER A 45 -12.69 -25.98 18.07
CA SER A 45 -12.56 -25.10 16.91
C SER A 45 -12.82 -23.64 17.26
N PHE A 46 -12.02 -23.09 18.18
CA PHE A 46 -11.85 -21.65 18.28
C PHE A 46 -11.20 -21.16 16.97
N PRO A 47 -11.68 -20.08 16.36
CA PRO A 47 -10.98 -19.47 15.23
C PRO A 47 -9.61 -18.97 15.72
N ARG A 48 -8.53 -19.59 15.22
CA ARG A 48 -7.14 -19.18 15.46
C ARG A 48 -6.98 -17.73 15.01
N ARG A 49 -6.32 -16.89 15.80
CA ARG A 49 -6.58 -15.44 15.80
C ARG A 49 -5.50 -14.59 15.12
N HIS A 50 -4.29 -15.13 14.92
CA HIS A 50 -3.14 -14.35 14.47
C HIS A 50 -2.39 -14.98 13.28
N SER A 51 -2.56 -16.29 13.04
CA SER A 51 -2.10 -16.96 11.82
C SER A 51 -2.81 -16.43 10.56
N LEU A 52 -2.02 -16.10 9.54
CA LEU A 52 -2.48 -15.78 8.19
C LEU A 52 -2.91 -17.05 7.43
N VAL A 53 -2.27 -18.19 7.73
CA VAL A 53 -2.59 -19.51 7.15
C VAL A 53 -3.98 -19.97 7.57
N GLY A 54 -4.37 -19.70 8.82
CA GLY A 54 -5.69 -20.01 9.38
C GLY A 54 -6.87 -19.33 8.68
N SER A 55 -6.62 -18.34 7.81
CA SER A 55 -7.66 -17.69 6.99
C SER A 55 -8.07 -18.47 5.75
N PHE A 56 -7.28 -19.45 5.29
CA PHE A 56 -7.56 -20.18 4.06
C PHE A 56 -8.55 -21.35 4.28
N PRO A 57 -9.50 -21.57 3.36
CA PRO A 57 -10.34 -22.77 3.37
C PRO A 57 -9.50 -24.05 3.36
N ARG A 58 -9.81 -24.98 4.27
CA ARG A 58 -9.10 -26.26 4.37
C ARG A 58 -9.68 -27.26 3.38
N THR A 59 -8.84 -27.81 2.51
CA THR A 59 -9.18 -28.90 1.58
C THR A 59 -9.48 -30.19 2.35
N SER A 60 -10.77 -30.44 2.62
CA SER A 60 -11.24 -31.62 3.33
C SER A 60 -11.17 -32.86 2.44
N PHE A 61 -10.22 -33.76 2.74
CA PHE A 61 -10.07 -35.04 2.04
C PHE A 61 -11.11 -36.09 2.49
N ALA A 62 -12.39 -35.67 2.53
CA ALA A 62 -13.50 -36.39 3.13
C ALA A 62 -14.71 -36.48 2.19
N GLY A 63 -14.63 -37.39 1.21
CA GLY A 63 -15.81 -37.94 0.52
C GLY A 63 -16.51 -37.04 -0.49
N SER A 64 -16.06 -37.07 -1.75
CA SER A 64 -16.93 -36.88 -2.91
C SER A 64 -16.93 -38.15 -3.75
N ARG A 65 -17.99 -38.95 -3.63
CA ARG A 65 -18.22 -40.17 -4.42
C ARG A 65 -19.45 -39.97 -5.31
N ASN A 66 -19.45 -38.87 -6.06
CA ASN A 66 -20.55 -38.53 -6.97
C ASN A 66 -20.44 -39.30 -8.27
N THR A 67 -21.17 -40.41 -8.35
CA THR A 67 -21.44 -41.14 -9.58
C THR A 67 -22.20 -40.25 -10.56
N LEU A 68 -21.70 -40.08 -11.79
CA LEU A 68 -22.41 -39.36 -12.84
C LEU A 68 -22.18 -40.03 -14.20
N HIS A 69 -23.15 -40.86 -14.61
CA HIS A 69 -23.24 -41.33 -15.99
C HIS A 69 -23.86 -40.23 -16.86
N LEU A 70 -23.16 -39.83 -17.92
CA LEU A 70 -23.73 -39.43 -19.21
C LEU A 70 -22.59 -39.40 -20.26
N GLY A 71 -22.91 -39.69 -21.51
CA GLY A 71 -21.91 -39.91 -22.57
C GLY A 71 -21.73 -38.71 -23.51
N HIS A 72 -20.59 -38.71 -24.21
CA HIS A 72 -20.23 -37.90 -25.39
C HIS A 72 -20.94 -36.55 -25.61
N THR A 73 -20.20 -35.46 -25.36
CA THR A 73 -19.74 -34.58 -26.46
C THR A 73 -18.50 -33.80 -26.04
N ASP A 74 -17.42 -33.90 -26.81
CA ASP A 74 -16.18 -33.17 -26.54
C ASP A 74 -16.26 -31.70 -26.97
N VAL A 75 -16.16 -30.78 -26.01
CA VAL A 75 -15.87 -29.37 -26.24
C VAL A 75 -14.76 -28.95 -25.28
N LEU A 76 -13.66 -28.42 -25.82
CA LEU A 76 -12.45 -28.08 -25.08
C LEU A 76 -12.59 -26.80 -24.23
N THR A 77 -13.38 -26.86 -23.15
CA THR A 77 -13.27 -25.89 -22.06
C THR A 77 -12.10 -26.26 -21.16
N GLN A 78 -11.04 -25.44 -21.13
CA GLN A 78 -10.06 -25.51 -20.04
C GLN A 78 -10.75 -25.16 -18.73
N THR A 79 -11.03 -26.16 -17.90
CA THR A 79 -11.66 -26.00 -16.59
C THR A 79 -10.67 -25.34 -15.62
N PHE A 80 -10.78 -24.01 -15.51
CA PHE A 80 -10.07 -23.22 -14.52
C PHE A 80 -10.28 -23.82 -13.11
N ASN A 81 -9.19 -24.19 -12.45
CA ASN A 81 -9.24 -24.87 -11.16
C ASN A 81 -8.83 -23.92 -10.02
N PRO A 82 -9.77 -23.21 -9.38
CA PRO A 82 -9.45 -22.15 -8.41
C PRO A 82 -8.70 -22.65 -7.16
N THR A 83 -8.80 -23.95 -6.84
CA THR A 83 -8.06 -24.53 -5.70
C THR A 83 -6.55 -24.40 -5.88
N ALA A 84 -6.04 -24.56 -7.10
CA ALA A 84 -4.60 -24.54 -7.38
C ALA A 84 -3.96 -23.16 -7.18
N VAL A 85 -4.73 -22.08 -7.32
CA VAL A 85 -4.28 -20.71 -7.00
C VAL A 85 -4.26 -20.52 -5.48
N SER A 86 -5.36 -20.88 -4.81
CA SER A 86 -5.47 -20.80 -3.35
C SER A 86 -4.42 -21.65 -2.61
N ASP A 87 -4.07 -22.83 -3.13
CA ASP A 87 -3.01 -23.68 -2.57
C ASP A 87 -1.64 -22.99 -2.69
N ARG A 88 -1.36 -22.29 -3.80
CA ARG A 88 -0.12 -21.55 -3.98
C ARG A 88 -0.03 -20.34 -3.05
N GLU A 89 -1.11 -19.58 -2.91
CA GLU A 89 -1.18 -18.41 -2.02
C GLU A 89 -1.04 -18.83 -0.55
N ARG A 90 -1.71 -19.93 -0.14
CA ARG A 90 -1.53 -20.55 1.20
C ARG A 90 -0.09 -20.97 1.47
N ASN A 91 0.56 -21.65 0.51
CA ASN A 91 1.95 -22.09 0.67
C ASN A 91 2.94 -20.91 0.84
N GLN A 92 2.64 -19.72 0.29
CA GLN A 92 3.45 -18.52 0.52
C GLN A 92 3.26 -17.99 1.96
N ALA A 93 2.03 -17.92 2.46
CA ALA A 93 1.75 -17.49 3.83
C ALA A 93 2.47 -18.37 4.88
N VAL A 94 2.46 -19.70 4.70
CA VAL A 94 3.20 -20.65 5.55
C VAL A 94 4.71 -20.36 5.52
N GLN A 95 5.28 -20.00 4.37
CA GLN A 95 6.70 -19.69 4.25
C GLN A 95 7.07 -18.36 4.92
N ASP A 96 6.24 -17.32 4.78
CA ASP A 96 6.49 -16.01 5.37
C ASP A 96 6.47 -16.06 6.92
N GLU A 97 5.53 -16.83 7.49
CA GLU A 97 5.48 -17.12 8.93
C GLU A 97 6.68 -17.95 9.41
N LEU A 98 7.00 -19.05 8.70
CA LEU A 98 8.16 -19.89 9.02
C LEU A 98 9.47 -19.09 9.00
N ASP A 99 9.71 -18.25 7.99
CA ASP A 99 10.92 -17.43 7.91
C ASP A 99 10.99 -16.40 9.06
N LEU A 100 9.86 -15.94 9.61
CA LEU A 100 9.84 -15.08 10.79
C LEU A 100 10.08 -15.85 12.10
N LEU A 101 9.50 -17.05 12.25
CA LEU A 101 9.76 -17.93 13.41
C LEU A 101 11.22 -18.41 13.44
N VAL A 102 11.82 -18.64 12.27
CA VAL A 102 13.23 -19.03 12.10
C VAL A 102 14.18 -17.85 12.32
N ASP A 103 13.85 -16.64 11.86
CA ASP A 103 14.67 -15.45 12.15
C ASP A 103 14.67 -15.06 13.63
N ASN A 104 13.59 -15.36 14.37
CA ASN A 104 13.50 -15.16 15.82
C ASN A 104 14.03 -16.35 16.65
N ASN A 105 14.65 -17.35 16.01
CA ASN A 105 15.17 -18.58 16.64
C ASN A 105 14.11 -19.39 17.43
N ILE A 106 12.81 -19.22 17.12
CA ILE A 106 11.70 -19.96 17.74
C ILE A 106 11.62 -21.38 17.16
N ILE A 107 11.97 -21.54 15.88
CA ILE A 107 12.13 -22.82 15.18
C ILE A 107 13.59 -22.94 14.71
N PRO A 108 14.28 -24.09 14.88
CA PRO A 108 15.66 -24.26 14.46
C PRO A 108 15.83 -24.17 12.93
N ARG A 109 16.97 -23.63 12.48
CA ARG A 109 17.36 -23.50 11.06
C ARG A 109 17.63 -24.86 10.39
N SER A 110 16.57 -25.59 10.07
CA SER A 110 16.60 -26.82 9.28
C SER A 110 17.16 -26.60 7.87
N LYS A 111 17.70 -27.64 7.23
CA LYS A 111 18.38 -27.61 5.91
C LYS A 111 17.46 -27.37 4.70
N HIS A 112 16.24 -26.85 4.88
CA HIS A 112 15.25 -26.63 3.79
C HIS A 112 15.71 -25.68 2.67
N ARG A 113 16.77 -24.88 2.88
CA ARG A 113 17.26 -23.89 1.92
C ARG A 113 17.86 -24.48 0.62
N SER A 114 17.98 -25.81 0.50
CA SER A 114 18.47 -26.48 -0.73
C SER A 114 17.46 -26.45 -1.88
N ASN A 115 16.16 -26.65 -1.60
CA ASN A 115 15.15 -26.85 -2.65
C ASN A 115 14.72 -25.55 -3.37
N SER A 116 14.95 -24.38 -2.77
CA SER A 116 14.60 -23.09 -3.40
C SER A 116 15.44 -22.80 -4.67
N ARG A 117 16.72 -23.18 -4.67
CA ARG A 117 17.60 -23.03 -5.85
C ARG A 117 17.38 -24.09 -6.94
N LEU A 118 16.76 -25.22 -6.60
CA LEU A 118 16.43 -26.29 -7.57
C LEU A 118 15.07 -26.09 -8.25
N ARG A 119 14.10 -25.42 -7.60
CA ARG A 119 12.81 -25.07 -8.25
C ARG A 119 12.94 -23.93 -9.27
N SER A 120 13.83 -22.96 -9.05
CA SER A 120 14.02 -21.84 -9.99
C SER A 120 14.72 -22.22 -11.31
N SER A 121 15.48 -23.32 -11.34
CA SER A 121 16.04 -23.87 -12.58
C SER A 121 15.04 -24.73 -13.36
N ALA A 122 14.16 -25.46 -12.66
CA ALA A 122 13.08 -26.23 -13.28
C ALA A 122 12.08 -25.32 -14.03
N SER A 123 11.67 -24.20 -13.42
CA SER A 123 10.75 -23.22 -14.04
C SER A 123 11.30 -22.49 -15.27
N LYS A 124 12.58 -22.69 -15.63
CA LYS A 124 13.20 -22.18 -16.86
C LYS A 124 13.33 -23.23 -17.98
N LYS A 125 12.85 -24.46 -17.79
CA LYS A 125 12.95 -25.56 -18.80
C LYS A 125 11.63 -25.94 -19.49
N THR A 126 10.52 -25.28 -19.16
CA THR A 126 9.19 -25.54 -19.76
C THR A 126 8.69 -24.44 -20.70
N ALA A 127 9.54 -23.47 -21.06
CA ALA A 127 9.26 -22.45 -22.06
C ALA A 127 10.45 -22.35 -23.02
N GLY A 128 10.32 -22.95 -24.21
CA GLY A 128 11.40 -23.02 -25.20
C GLY A 128 11.62 -24.44 -25.75
N SER A 129 10.64 -24.96 -26.49
CA SER A 129 10.81 -26.15 -27.34
C SER A 129 10.23 -25.84 -28.71
N SER A 130 11.13 -25.73 -29.70
CA SER A 130 10.84 -25.54 -31.12
C SER A 130 12.11 -25.90 -31.89
N ASP A 131 12.04 -26.90 -32.76
CA ASP A 131 13.22 -27.54 -33.37
C ASP A 131 13.94 -26.65 -34.40
N VAL A 132 15.29 -26.64 -34.33
CA VAL A 132 16.17 -26.41 -35.49
C VAL A 132 17.42 -27.29 -35.36
N THR A 133 17.85 -27.86 -36.48
CA THR A 133 18.98 -28.81 -36.65
C THR A 133 20.36 -28.13 -36.77
N GLY A 134 21.47 -28.78 -36.35
CA GLY A 134 22.82 -28.35 -36.81
C GLY A 134 24.10 -28.91 -36.15
N PHE A 135 24.67 -29.98 -36.76
CA PHE A 135 26.12 -30.26 -37.00
C PHE A 135 27.28 -29.81 -36.05
N ARG A 136 28.10 -30.83 -35.66
CA ARG A 136 29.60 -30.93 -35.68
C ARG A 136 30.51 -30.28 -34.58
N GLY A 137 31.54 -31.06 -34.19
CA GLY A 137 32.80 -30.64 -33.50
C GLY A 137 32.80 -30.84 -31.97
N ARG A 138 33.74 -31.47 -31.24
CA ARG A 138 35.08 -32.15 -31.39
C ARG A 138 36.21 -31.43 -30.62
N GLU A 139 36.96 -32.20 -29.82
CA GLU A 139 38.16 -31.84 -28.99
C GLU A 139 37.92 -30.87 -27.80
N GLY A 140 38.65 -30.91 -26.66
CA GLY A 140 39.75 -31.80 -26.24
C GLY A 140 40.14 -31.68 -24.73
N SER A 141 41.15 -32.47 -24.31
CA SER A 141 41.82 -32.63 -22.99
C SER A 141 42.31 -31.34 -22.27
N GLU A 142 42.63 -31.28 -20.96
CA GLU A 142 42.75 -32.31 -19.86
C GLU A 142 42.09 -31.78 -18.53
N GLY A 143 42.53 -31.92 -17.25
CA GLY A 143 43.77 -32.44 -16.61
C GLY A 143 43.71 -32.67 -15.07
N ARG A 144 44.86 -32.65 -14.37
CA ARG A 144 45.10 -33.37 -13.08
C ARG A 144 45.88 -32.58 -11.97
N ALA A 145 45.79 -33.10 -10.73
CA ALA A 145 46.72 -32.93 -9.57
C ALA A 145 46.54 -31.66 -8.68
N THR A 146 46.90 -31.60 -7.37
CA THR A 146 47.42 -32.60 -6.37
C THR A 146 47.08 -32.20 -4.91
N ASN A 147 47.37 -33.07 -3.92
CA ASN A 147 47.29 -32.81 -2.46
C ASN A 147 48.61 -32.23 -1.87
N PHE A 148 48.55 -31.73 -0.62
CA PHE A 148 49.70 -31.65 0.33
C PHE A 148 49.24 -31.86 1.79
N SER A 149 50.13 -32.20 2.72
CA SER A 149 49.81 -32.67 4.09
C SER A 149 50.86 -32.35 5.18
N HIS A 150 50.51 -32.63 6.47
CA HIS A 150 51.35 -32.79 7.69
C HIS A 150 51.76 -31.54 8.52
N PRO A 151 52.18 -31.69 9.82
CA PRO A 151 51.60 -32.55 10.90
C PRO A 151 51.64 -31.97 12.36
N ASN A 152 50.87 -32.62 13.27
CA ASN A 152 51.06 -32.93 14.72
C ASN A 152 51.67 -31.96 15.77
N GLY A 153 51.10 -31.96 17.01
CA GLY A 153 51.70 -31.43 18.26
C GLY A 153 50.95 -31.83 19.57
N ALA A 154 51.66 -31.92 20.70
CA ALA A 154 51.22 -32.41 22.05
C ALA A 154 50.26 -31.44 22.82
N MET A 155 49.35 -31.87 23.74
CA MET A 155 49.52 -32.22 25.20
C MET A 155 50.10 -31.04 26.04
N THR A 156 49.60 -30.61 27.23
CA THR A 156 49.05 -31.30 28.43
C THR A 156 47.96 -30.48 29.21
N SER A 157 47.67 -30.86 30.47
CA SER A 157 46.79 -30.29 31.53
C SER A 157 47.15 -28.85 32.00
N GLU A 158 46.46 -28.15 32.92
CA GLU A 158 45.53 -28.47 34.05
C GLU A 158 44.45 -27.37 34.27
N GLY A 159 43.60 -27.50 35.31
CA GLY A 159 43.08 -26.34 36.07
C GLY A 159 41.57 -26.31 36.37
N ARG A 160 41.18 -26.13 37.64
CA ARG A 160 39.79 -25.99 38.12
C ARG A 160 39.65 -24.73 38.97
N TYR A 161 38.61 -23.93 38.69
CA TYR A 161 37.98 -23.03 39.66
C TYR A 161 36.47 -23.02 39.42
N ASP A 162 35.69 -23.07 40.49
CA ASP A 162 34.23 -23.02 40.49
C ASP A 162 33.79 -21.65 41.04
N GLU A 163 32.74 -21.04 40.47
CA GLU A 163 31.97 -19.99 41.15
C GLU A 163 30.53 -19.96 40.60
N GLU A 164 29.55 -19.65 41.47
CA GLU A 164 28.13 -19.93 41.25
C GLU A 164 27.34 -18.72 40.71
N ASN A 165 26.34 -18.97 39.87
CA ASN A 165 25.06 -18.24 39.98
C ASN A 165 23.87 -18.99 39.33
N ASP A 166 22.68 -18.73 39.85
CA ASP A 166 21.45 -19.46 39.52
C ASP A 166 20.87 -19.11 38.15
N SER A 167 20.46 -20.14 37.41
CA SER A 167 19.37 -20.01 36.42
C SER A 167 18.58 -21.32 36.24
N ALA A 168 17.26 -21.23 36.37
CA ALA A 168 16.39 -22.40 36.41
C ALA A 168 16.19 -23.04 35.01
N HIS A 169 16.99 -24.05 34.70
CA HIS A 169 16.88 -24.79 33.44
C HIS A 169 15.60 -25.64 33.35
N LEU A 170 14.74 -25.33 32.37
CA LEU A 170 13.73 -26.26 31.89
C LEU A 170 14.41 -27.50 31.29
N LYS A 171 13.90 -28.69 31.64
CA LYS A 171 14.52 -29.99 31.34
C LYS A 171 14.77 -30.19 29.84
N ALA A 172 16.04 -30.32 29.46
CA ALA A 172 16.41 -30.98 28.22
C ALA A 172 16.10 -32.49 28.34
N THR A 173 15.35 -33.05 27.40
CA THR A 173 15.16 -34.50 27.30
C THR A 173 16.46 -35.18 26.86
N SER A 174 16.94 -36.14 27.63
CA SER A 174 18.10 -36.96 27.29
C SER A 174 17.88 -37.82 26.03
N PRO A 175 18.95 -38.16 25.28
CA PRO A 175 18.85 -39.12 24.19
C PRO A 175 18.47 -40.51 24.73
N GLN A 176 17.49 -41.16 24.09
CA GLN A 176 17.11 -42.53 24.45
C GLN A 176 18.12 -43.54 23.92
N ASN A 177 18.45 -44.55 24.73
CA ASN A 177 19.32 -45.66 24.32
C ASN A 177 18.63 -46.47 23.22
N VAL A 178 19.25 -46.54 22.04
CA VAL A 178 18.81 -47.38 20.92
C VAL A 178 19.19 -48.84 21.21
N THR A 179 18.22 -49.74 21.12
CA THR A 179 18.39 -51.20 21.31
C THR A 179 17.94 -51.96 20.07
N GLU A 180 18.31 -53.23 19.94
CA GLU A 180 18.07 -54.05 18.73
C GLU A 180 16.60 -54.27 18.36
N THR A 181 15.66 -53.99 19.28
CA THR A 181 14.21 -54.00 19.03
C THR A 181 13.66 -52.65 18.51
N SER A 182 14.53 -51.66 18.29
CA SER A 182 14.16 -50.36 17.71
C SER A 182 13.83 -50.52 16.22
N PRO A 183 12.70 -49.99 15.72
CA PRO A 183 12.32 -50.17 14.32
C PRO A 183 13.29 -49.48 13.36
N LEU A 184 13.96 -50.27 12.51
CA LEU A 184 14.97 -49.84 11.54
C LEU A 184 14.46 -48.84 10.48
N LEU A 185 13.14 -48.78 10.29
CA LEU A 185 12.49 -47.67 9.61
C LEU A 185 11.86 -46.77 10.67
N ALA A 186 12.34 -45.53 10.76
CA ALA A 186 11.61 -44.47 11.46
C ALA A 186 10.17 -44.46 10.95
N ARG A 187 9.20 -44.60 11.86
CA ARG A 187 7.78 -44.65 11.51
C ARG A 187 7.38 -43.28 10.96
N ASN A 188 7.47 -43.14 9.64
CA ASN A 188 6.66 -42.22 8.86
C ASN A 188 5.19 -42.61 9.03
N LEU A 189 4.64 -42.30 10.20
CA LEU A 189 3.36 -41.60 10.21
C LEU A 189 3.52 -40.50 9.16
N SER A 190 2.70 -40.56 8.13
CA SER A 190 2.35 -39.36 7.39
C SER A 190 1.62 -38.45 8.39
N THR A 191 2.39 -37.66 9.16
CA THR A 191 1.94 -36.32 9.53
C THR A 191 1.50 -35.71 8.23
N SER A 192 0.20 -35.52 8.09
CA SER A 192 -0.34 -34.81 6.94
C SER A 192 0.31 -33.43 6.89
N SER A 193 0.37 -32.81 5.72
CA SER A 193 0.76 -31.38 5.65
C SER A 193 -0.12 -30.53 6.56
N GLN A 194 -1.36 -30.96 6.79
CA GLN A 194 -2.30 -30.37 7.75
C GLN A 194 -1.81 -30.49 9.20
N ASP A 195 -1.27 -31.63 9.65
CA ASP A 195 -0.67 -31.78 11.00
C ASP A 195 0.57 -30.89 11.21
N SER A 196 1.36 -30.64 10.15
CA SER A 196 2.52 -29.74 10.23
C SER A 196 2.11 -28.26 10.20
N ASP A 197 1.20 -27.88 9.31
CA ASP A 197 0.67 -26.51 9.20
C ASP A 197 -0.04 -26.13 10.51
N ASP A 198 -0.86 -27.05 11.06
CA ASP A 198 -1.64 -26.81 12.28
C ASP A 198 -0.78 -26.58 13.52
N ARG A 199 0.45 -27.10 13.50
CA ARG A 199 1.44 -26.89 14.56
C ARG A 199 2.23 -25.60 14.35
N ILE A 200 2.42 -25.16 13.10
CA ILE A 200 3.03 -23.86 12.78
C ILE A 200 2.10 -22.74 13.22
N ASP A 201 0.81 -22.84 12.89
CA ASP A 201 -0.27 -21.95 13.38
C ASP A 201 -0.20 -21.72 14.90
N GLU A 202 -0.09 -22.80 15.68
CA GLU A 202 -0.11 -22.72 17.15
C GLU A 202 1.19 -22.15 17.71
N ILE A 203 2.34 -22.43 17.09
CA ILE A 203 3.62 -21.78 17.43
C ILE A 203 3.58 -20.29 17.08
N TRP A 204 2.92 -19.91 15.98
CA TRP A 204 2.74 -18.54 15.56
C TRP A 204 1.83 -17.74 16.51
N ASP A 205 0.60 -18.20 16.76
CA ASP A 205 -0.34 -17.55 17.69
C ASP A 205 0.32 -17.40 19.10
N GLN A 206 1.07 -18.41 19.57
CA GLN A 206 1.85 -18.31 20.82
C GLN A 206 3.01 -17.32 20.75
N ALA A 207 3.72 -17.22 19.62
CA ALA A 207 4.85 -16.31 19.43
C ALA A 207 4.42 -14.84 19.30
N VAL A 208 3.27 -14.58 18.66
CA VAL A 208 2.59 -13.27 18.63
C VAL A 208 2.18 -12.88 20.05
N MET A 209 1.42 -13.74 20.75
CA MET A 209 0.91 -13.46 22.10
C MET A 209 2.03 -13.30 23.15
N ALA A 210 3.16 -13.99 22.98
CA ALA A 210 4.34 -13.82 23.83
C ALA A 210 5.24 -12.63 23.44
N GLY A 211 4.89 -11.87 22.39
CA GLY A 211 5.67 -10.73 21.89
C GLY A 211 7.06 -11.09 21.35
N LYS A 212 7.29 -12.37 21.02
CA LYS A 212 8.61 -12.92 20.65
C LYS A 212 8.99 -12.66 19.18
N ILE A 213 8.03 -12.33 18.34
CA ILE A 213 8.27 -12.02 16.92
C ILE A 213 8.77 -10.58 16.78
N GLN A 214 10.05 -10.45 16.45
CA GLN A 214 10.69 -9.20 16.06
C GLN A 214 11.08 -9.25 14.57
N THR A 215 11.19 -8.08 13.95
CA THR A 215 11.77 -7.94 12.60
C THR A 215 13.15 -7.29 12.71
N SER A 216 13.91 -7.27 11.61
CA SER A 216 15.26 -6.68 11.58
C SER A 216 15.32 -5.49 10.64
N TRP A 217 16.23 -4.54 10.91
CA TRP A 217 16.48 -3.39 10.05
C TRP A 217 16.71 -3.79 8.59
N VAL A 218 17.50 -4.85 8.36
CA VAL A 218 17.79 -5.34 7.00
C VAL A 218 16.54 -5.91 6.33
N ARG A 219 15.72 -6.70 7.04
CA ARG A 219 14.48 -7.29 6.48
C ARG A 219 13.46 -6.21 6.13
N GLU A 220 13.21 -5.25 7.02
CA GLU A 220 12.29 -4.15 6.73
C GLU A 220 12.81 -3.21 5.62
N SER A 221 14.11 -2.89 5.57
CA SER A 221 14.68 -2.09 4.47
C SER A 221 14.52 -2.76 3.11
N VAL A 222 14.75 -4.08 3.01
CA VAL A 222 14.58 -4.83 1.76
C VAL A 222 13.10 -4.91 1.36
N VAL A 223 12.20 -5.16 2.32
CA VAL A 223 10.75 -5.16 2.07
C VAL A 223 10.27 -3.78 1.59
N LEU A 224 10.60 -2.70 2.31
CA LEU A 224 10.25 -1.34 1.91
C LEU A 224 10.81 -0.97 0.54
N ALA A 225 12.07 -1.29 0.23
CA ALA A 225 12.67 -1.01 -1.07
C ALA A 225 11.98 -1.76 -2.22
N SER A 226 11.69 -3.05 -2.04
CA SER A 226 11.01 -3.89 -3.04
C SER A 226 9.55 -3.53 -3.27
N TYR A 227 8.87 -2.93 -2.29
CA TYR A 227 7.53 -2.35 -2.45
C TYR A 227 7.57 -0.94 -3.06
N THR A 228 8.60 -0.14 -2.74
CA THR A 228 8.71 1.27 -3.16
C THR A 228 9.10 1.42 -4.62
N ALA A 229 10.11 0.69 -5.11
CA ALA A 229 10.62 0.86 -6.47
C ALA A 229 9.56 0.63 -7.59
N PRO A 230 8.65 -0.39 -7.49
CA PRO A 230 7.55 -0.54 -8.43
C PRO A 230 6.51 0.59 -8.36
N LEU A 231 6.32 1.18 -7.18
CA LEU A 231 5.42 2.33 -7.02
C LEU A 231 6.01 3.62 -7.59
N ILE A 232 7.33 3.86 -7.46
CA ILE A 232 7.98 4.98 -8.17
C ILE A 232 7.72 4.88 -9.67
N LEU A 233 7.90 3.69 -10.27
CA LEU A 233 7.60 3.51 -11.70
C LEU A 233 6.09 3.58 -12.01
N THR A 234 5.22 3.10 -11.11
CA THR A 234 3.75 3.26 -11.22
C THR A 234 3.38 4.73 -11.36
N PHE A 235 3.76 5.58 -10.40
CA PHE A 235 3.37 6.99 -10.40
C PHE A 235 4.04 7.79 -11.52
N LEU A 236 5.27 7.47 -11.92
CA LEU A 236 5.91 8.10 -13.09
C LEU A 236 5.20 7.75 -14.41
N LEU A 237 4.78 6.49 -14.60
CA LEU A 237 4.00 6.08 -15.77
C LEU A 237 2.59 6.71 -15.77
N GLU A 238 1.98 6.86 -14.60
CA GLU A 238 0.68 7.48 -14.43
C GLU A 238 0.73 9.00 -14.71
N TYR A 239 1.75 9.70 -14.21
CA TYR A 239 2.01 11.10 -14.58
C TYR A 239 2.32 11.26 -16.08
N SER A 240 2.97 10.28 -16.71
CA SER A 240 3.28 10.33 -18.14
C SER A 240 2.03 10.39 -19.05
N LEU A 241 0.86 9.97 -18.57
CA LEU A 241 -0.41 10.10 -19.28
C LEU A 241 -0.74 11.56 -19.60
N THR A 242 -0.57 12.45 -18.61
CA THR A 242 -0.78 13.89 -18.73
C THR A 242 0.33 14.55 -19.56
N VAL A 243 1.59 14.16 -19.35
CA VAL A 243 2.74 14.70 -20.10
C VAL A 243 2.62 14.39 -21.60
N ALA A 244 2.21 13.17 -21.97
CA ALA A 244 1.99 12.79 -23.37
C ALA A 244 0.88 13.62 -24.03
N SER A 245 -0.18 13.95 -23.30
CA SER A 245 -1.28 14.80 -23.77
C SER A 245 -0.88 16.27 -23.93
N ILE A 246 -0.09 16.81 -22.99
CA ILE A 246 0.50 18.15 -23.10
C ILE A 246 1.44 18.22 -24.31
N PHE A 247 2.31 17.22 -24.50
CA PHE A 247 3.25 17.16 -25.63
C PHE A 247 2.52 17.06 -26.99
N ALA A 248 1.47 16.24 -27.08
CA ALA A 248 0.70 16.09 -28.32
C ALA A 248 -0.02 17.39 -28.72
N VAL A 249 -0.61 18.10 -27.74
CA VAL A 249 -1.34 19.35 -27.99
C VAL A 249 -0.44 20.57 -28.15
N GLY A 250 0.74 20.58 -27.52
CA GLY A 250 1.72 21.67 -27.66
C GLY A 250 2.24 21.90 -29.09
N HIS A 251 2.09 20.90 -29.97
CA HIS A 251 2.40 21.01 -31.40
C HIS A 251 1.25 21.54 -32.27
N ILE A 252 0.06 21.77 -31.69
CA ILE A 252 -1.09 22.37 -32.38
C ILE A 252 -1.03 23.89 -32.30
N GLY A 253 -0.93 24.42 -31.08
CA GLY A 253 -0.94 25.85 -30.82
C GLY A 253 -0.86 26.21 -29.35
N LYS A 254 -0.66 27.52 -29.08
CA LYS A 254 -0.42 28.05 -27.72
C LYS A 254 -1.70 28.14 -26.88
N ILE A 255 -2.84 28.40 -27.52
CA ILE A 255 -4.15 28.54 -26.86
C ILE A 255 -4.61 27.16 -26.38
N GLU A 256 -4.47 26.15 -27.23
CA GLU A 256 -4.76 24.74 -26.97
C GLU A 256 -3.89 24.20 -25.83
N LEU A 257 -2.58 24.49 -25.85
CA LEU A 257 -1.65 24.11 -24.80
C LEU A 257 -2.01 24.75 -23.44
N GLY A 258 -2.36 26.03 -23.44
CA GLY A 258 -2.85 26.74 -22.26
C GLY A 258 -4.15 26.12 -21.71
N ALA A 259 -5.10 25.83 -22.60
CA ALA A 259 -6.39 25.25 -22.25
C ALA A 259 -6.26 23.83 -21.67
N VAL A 260 -5.42 22.97 -22.26
CA VAL A 260 -5.13 21.62 -21.74
C VAL A 260 -4.43 21.69 -20.39
N SER A 261 -3.50 22.64 -20.20
CA SER A 261 -2.80 22.82 -18.93
C SER A 261 -3.76 23.26 -17.82
N LEU A 262 -4.56 24.31 -18.09
CA LEU A 262 -5.59 24.83 -17.18
C LEU A 262 -6.62 23.75 -16.81
N ALA A 263 -7.09 22.99 -17.79
CA ALA A 263 -8.06 21.93 -17.57
C ALA A 263 -7.48 20.74 -16.79
N SER A 264 -6.21 20.39 -17.03
CA SER A 264 -5.53 19.31 -16.31
C SER A 264 -5.25 19.69 -14.85
N MET A 265 -4.79 20.93 -14.60
CA MET A 265 -4.68 21.49 -13.25
C MET A 265 -6.04 21.47 -12.53
N THR A 266 -7.10 21.91 -13.20
CA THR A 266 -8.47 21.89 -12.65
C THR A 266 -8.94 20.46 -12.35
N ALA A 267 -8.69 19.49 -13.24
CA ALA A 267 -9.07 18.09 -13.06
C ALA A 267 -8.28 17.39 -11.94
N ASN A 268 -7.00 17.73 -11.77
CA ASN A 268 -6.17 17.27 -10.66
C ASN A 268 -6.77 17.73 -9.33
N ILE A 269 -6.86 19.05 -9.14
CA ILE A 269 -7.35 19.69 -7.90
C ILE A 269 -8.78 19.25 -7.55
N SER A 270 -9.70 19.31 -8.52
CA SER A 270 -11.13 19.14 -8.24
C SER A 270 -11.66 17.71 -8.47
N GLY A 271 -10.77 16.72 -8.68
CA GLY A 271 -11.21 15.34 -8.90
C GLY A 271 -10.13 14.29 -8.64
N TYR A 272 -9.03 14.27 -9.39
CA TYR A 272 -8.06 13.17 -9.29
C TYR A 272 -7.34 13.13 -7.94
N GLY A 273 -6.91 14.29 -7.44
CA GLY A 273 -6.38 14.43 -6.08
C GLY A 273 -7.41 14.01 -5.03
N ILE A 274 -8.68 14.40 -5.20
CA ILE A 274 -9.77 13.99 -4.31
C ILE A 274 -9.92 12.46 -4.26
N TYR A 275 -9.91 11.77 -5.40
CA TYR A 275 -9.96 10.30 -5.43
C TYR A 275 -8.71 9.69 -4.77
N GLN A 276 -7.51 10.18 -5.11
CA GLN A 276 -6.23 9.69 -4.56
C GLN A 276 -6.12 9.89 -3.04
N GLY A 277 -6.60 11.02 -2.52
CA GLY A 277 -6.61 11.36 -1.10
C GLY A 277 -7.60 10.51 -0.30
N LEU A 278 -8.84 10.36 -0.80
CA LEU A 278 -9.85 9.50 -0.16
C LEU A 278 -9.44 8.03 -0.13
N THR A 279 -8.86 7.50 -1.22
CA THR A 279 -8.42 6.10 -1.27
C THR A 279 -7.24 5.80 -0.35
N THR A 280 -6.54 6.80 0.20
CA THR A 280 -5.51 6.57 1.24
C THR A 280 -6.06 5.95 2.53
N ALA A 281 -7.37 6.01 2.78
CA ALA A 281 -8.00 5.24 3.87
C ALA A 281 -7.93 3.72 3.66
N LEU A 282 -7.80 3.26 2.41
CA LEU A 282 -7.58 1.84 2.10
C LEU A 282 -6.16 1.39 2.48
N ASP A 283 -5.15 2.27 2.40
CA ASP A 283 -3.79 2.01 2.90
C ASP A 283 -3.81 1.59 4.38
N THR A 284 -4.78 2.10 5.15
CA THR A 284 -5.09 1.70 6.52
C THR A 284 -5.99 0.47 6.59
N LEU A 285 -7.20 0.54 6.00
CA LEU A 285 -8.28 -0.42 6.23
C LEU A 285 -8.04 -1.78 5.58
N CYS A 286 -7.67 -1.80 4.30
CA CYS A 286 -7.38 -3.04 3.57
C CYS A 286 -6.18 -3.75 4.18
N SER A 287 -5.13 -2.99 4.48
CA SER A 287 -3.90 -3.51 5.07
C SER A 287 -4.12 -4.07 6.49
N GLN A 288 -4.83 -3.35 7.36
CA GLN A 288 -5.17 -3.87 8.69
C GLN A 288 -6.12 -5.07 8.63
N ALA A 289 -7.07 -5.10 7.69
CA ALA A 289 -7.92 -6.27 7.45
C ALA A 289 -7.08 -7.49 7.04
N TYR A 290 -6.25 -7.33 6.00
CA TYR A 290 -5.35 -8.35 5.44
C TYR A 290 -4.38 -8.91 6.48
N GLY A 291 -3.66 -8.04 7.19
CA GLY A 291 -2.74 -8.43 8.25
C GLY A 291 -3.42 -9.16 9.41
N SER A 292 -4.71 -8.90 9.67
CA SER A 292 -5.51 -9.62 10.67
C SER A 292 -6.17 -10.91 10.16
N GLY A 293 -5.70 -11.46 9.03
CA GLY A 293 -6.23 -12.66 8.38
C GLY A 293 -7.62 -12.51 7.75
N ARG A 294 -8.29 -11.37 7.89
CA ARG A 294 -9.68 -11.15 7.44
C ARG A 294 -9.73 -10.68 5.99
N LYS A 295 -9.24 -11.52 5.08
CA LYS A 295 -9.07 -11.23 3.65
C LYS A 295 -10.36 -10.76 2.96
N GLU A 296 -11.52 -11.33 3.30
CA GLU A 296 -12.81 -10.88 2.75
C GLU A 296 -13.16 -9.41 3.04
N LEU A 297 -12.69 -8.84 4.16
CA LEU A 297 -12.94 -7.44 4.48
C LEU A 297 -12.19 -6.49 3.52
N VAL A 298 -11.09 -6.94 2.91
CA VAL A 298 -10.32 -6.17 1.92
C VAL A 298 -11.19 -5.86 0.70
N GLY A 299 -11.85 -6.87 0.12
CA GLY A 299 -12.81 -6.70 -0.98
C GLY A 299 -14.01 -5.82 -0.58
N LEU A 300 -14.55 -5.99 0.63
CA LEU A 300 -15.65 -5.17 1.15
C LEU A 300 -15.27 -3.68 1.31
N HIS A 301 -14.10 -3.37 1.87
CA HIS A 301 -13.63 -1.98 2.02
C HIS A 301 -13.39 -1.31 0.66
N VAL A 302 -12.87 -2.05 -0.32
CA VAL A 302 -12.67 -1.54 -1.68
C VAL A 302 -14.00 -1.28 -2.39
N GLN A 303 -14.98 -2.19 -2.29
CA GLN A 303 -16.32 -1.96 -2.84
C GLN A 303 -16.99 -0.73 -2.21
N ARG A 304 -16.88 -0.55 -0.88
CA ARG A 304 -17.37 0.66 -0.19
C ARG A 304 -16.73 1.94 -0.73
N MET A 305 -15.40 1.95 -0.92
CA MET A 305 -14.68 3.11 -1.43
C MET A 305 -15.00 3.42 -2.90
N VAL A 306 -15.17 2.40 -3.75
CA VAL A 306 -15.62 2.58 -5.14
C VAL A 306 -17.00 3.22 -5.19
N TYR A 307 -17.98 2.71 -4.44
CA TYR A 307 -19.33 3.30 -4.44
C TYR A 307 -19.37 4.71 -3.81
N PHE A 308 -18.54 4.98 -2.80
CA PHE A 308 -18.42 6.31 -2.20
C PHE A 308 -17.74 7.32 -3.15
N THR A 309 -16.66 6.94 -3.83
CA THR A 309 -15.97 7.80 -4.80
C THR A 309 -16.80 8.04 -6.05
N TRP A 310 -17.52 7.04 -6.57
CA TRP A 310 -18.50 7.22 -7.66
C TRP A 310 -19.67 8.14 -7.28
N LEU A 311 -20.15 8.09 -6.02
CA LEU A 311 -21.14 9.05 -5.54
C LEU A 311 -20.57 10.49 -5.53
N LEU A 312 -19.30 10.66 -5.13
CA LEU A 312 -18.59 11.94 -5.21
C LEU A 312 -18.23 12.37 -6.63
N THR A 313 -18.17 11.45 -7.60
CA THR A 313 -18.08 11.81 -9.03
C THR A 313 -19.29 12.64 -9.48
N ILE A 314 -20.46 12.58 -8.81
CA ILE A 314 -21.64 13.38 -9.20
C ILE A 314 -21.43 14.89 -8.99
N PRO A 315 -21.07 15.43 -7.81
CA PRO A 315 -20.76 16.86 -7.67
C PRO A 315 -19.53 17.28 -8.51
N ILE A 316 -18.54 16.41 -8.67
CA ILE A 316 -17.38 16.66 -9.56
C ILE A 316 -17.84 16.78 -11.02
N ALA A 317 -18.78 15.94 -11.48
CA ALA A 317 -19.39 16.02 -12.80
C ALA A 317 -20.12 17.34 -13.02
N VAL A 318 -20.91 17.80 -12.04
CA VAL A 318 -21.60 19.09 -12.11
C VAL A 318 -20.59 20.25 -12.19
N LEU A 319 -19.50 20.19 -11.43
CA LEU A 319 -18.42 21.19 -11.49
C LEU A 319 -17.74 21.20 -12.87
N TRP A 320 -17.29 20.04 -13.36
CA TRP A 320 -16.56 19.91 -14.63
C TRP A 320 -17.44 20.24 -15.83
N TYR A 321 -18.73 19.87 -15.80
CA TYR A 321 -19.69 20.24 -16.85
C TYR A 321 -19.89 21.75 -16.95
N ASN A 322 -19.84 22.47 -15.82
CA ASN A 322 -19.89 23.93 -15.76
C ASN A 322 -18.50 24.59 -15.81
N GLY A 323 -17.43 23.83 -16.03
CA GLY A 323 -16.04 24.31 -15.97
C GLY A 323 -15.76 25.52 -16.87
N ALA A 324 -16.36 25.57 -18.08
CA ALA A 324 -16.23 26.73 -18.98
C ALA A 324 -16.77 28.03 -18.39
N ALA A 325 -17.82 27.98 -17.56
CA ALA A 325 -18.38 29.17 -16.90
C ALA A 325 -17.56 29.56 -15.67
N ILE A 326 -17.11 28.57 -14.89
CA ILE A 326 -16.32 28.77 -13.67
C ILE A 326 -14.94 29.33 -14.01
N LEU A 327 -14.26 28.78 -15.00
CA LEU A 327 -12.91 29.22 -15.40
C LEU A 327 -12.91 30.64 -15.97
N LYS A 328 -14.00 31.10 -16.60
CA LYS A 328 -14.16 32.50 -17.04
C LYS A 328 -14.31 33.52 -15.90
N LEU A 329 -14.46 33.07 -14.66
CA LEU A 329 -14.40 33.93 -13.46
C LEU A 329 -12.97 34.06 -12.89
N VAL A 330 -12.04 33.21 -13.33
CA VAL A 330 -10.68 33.09 -12.78
C VAL A 330 -9.60 33.48 -13.80
N VAL A 331 -9.83 33.15 -15.08
CA VAL A 331 -8.88 33.32 -16.18
C VAL A 331 -9.36 34.45 -17.09
N PRO A 332 -8.52 35.48 -17.39
CA PRO A 332 -8.91 36.60 -18.25
C PRO A 332 -9.25 36.22 -19.69
N ASP A 333 -8.66 35.12 -20.19
CA ASP A 333 -8.88 34.61 -21.53
C ASP A 333 -10.11 33.69 -21.58
N ALA A 334 -11.18 34.20 -22.21
CA ALA A 334 -12.44 33.49 -22.34
C ALA A 334 -12.44 32.36 -23.39
N GLU A 335 -11.48 32.32 -24.32
CA GLU A 335 -11.33 31.25 -25.30
C GLU A 335 -10.62 30.05 -24.67
N VAL A 336 -9.47 30.29 -24.01
CA VAL A 336 -8.74 29.29 -23.23
C VAL A 336 -9.66 28.65 -22.18
N ALA A 337 -10.47 29.44 -21.48
CA ALA A 337 -11.42 28.93 -20.49
C ALA A 337 -12.57 28.10 -21.11
N ASP A 338 -13.03 28.41 -22.32
CA ASP A 338 -14.06 27.61 -23.01
C ASP A 338 -13.49 26.26 -23.49
N MET A 339 -12.30 26.27 -24.09
CA MET A 339 -11.58 25.06 -24.51
C MET A 339 -11.24 24.17 -23.30
N ALA A 340 -10.83 24.76 -22.17
CA ALA A 340 -10.56 24.03 -20.94
C ALA A 340 -11.85 23.37 -20.38
N GLY A 341 -12.98 24.08 -20.42
CA GLY A 341 -14.28 23.51 -20.04
C GLY A 341 -14.76 22.38 -20.97
N ARG A 342 -14.44 22.44 -22.28
CA ARG A 342 -14.69 21.34 -23.23
C ARG A 342 -13.82 20.13 -22.93
N TYR A 343 -12.53 20.33 -22.59
CA TYR A 343 -11.63 19.27 -22.15
C TYR A 343 -12.17 18.56 -20.90
N LEU A 344 -12.56 19.31 -19.86
CA LEU A 344 -13.14 18.77 -18.62
C LEU A 344 -14.39 17.89 -18.88
N ARG A 345 -15.28 18.32 -19.79
CA ARG A 345 -16.47 17.54 -20.19
C ARG A 345 -16.14 16.20 -20.87
N VAL A 346 -14.99 16.08 -21.53
CA VAL A 346 -14.54 14.83 -22.16
C VAL A 346 -13.82 13.94 -21.13
N VAL A 347 -12.91 14.52 -20.34
CA VAL A 347 -12.18 13.79 -19.28
C VAL A 347 -13.12 13.22 -18.21
N LEU A 348 -14.29 13.85 -17.99
CA LEU A 348 -15.34 13.37 -17.10
C LEU A 348 -15.71 11.89 -17.34
N TRP A 349 -15.73 11.43 -18.59
CA TRP A 349 -16.03 10.03 -18.90
C TRP A 349 -14.95 9.05 -18.42
N GLY A 350 -13.73 9.53 -18.16
CA GLY A 350 -12.64 8.78 -17.52
C GLY A 350 -12.66 8.78 -15.99
N ALA A 351 -13.37 9.71 -15.35
CA ALA A 351 -13.29 9.90 -13.89
C ALA A 351 -13.78 8.68 -13.06
N PRO A 352 -14.89 7.98 -13.40
CA PRO A 352 -15.29 6.78 -12.67
C PRO A 352 -14.28 5.63 -12.79
N GLY A 353 -13.64 5.50 -13.96
CA GLY A 353 -12.59 4.52 -14.22
C GLY A 353 -11.32 4.80 -13.38
N PHE A 354 -10.89 6.06 -13.30
CA PHE A 354 -9.77 6.46 -12.45
C PHE A 354 -10.05 6.21 -10.96
N ALA A 355 -11.25 6.56 -10.47
CA ALA A 355 -11.65 6.33 -9.07
C ALA A 355 -11.68 4.83 -8.71
N LEU A 356 -12.15 3.99 -9.66
CA LEU A 356 -12.07 2.53 -9.54
C LEU A 356 -10.63 2.03 -9.57
N PHE A 357 -9.78 2.58 -10.44
CA PHE A 357 -8.37 2.20 -10.54
C PHE A 357 -7.62 2.51 -9.24
N GLU A 358 -7.74 3.71 -8.67
CA GLU A 358 -7.14 4.04 -7.38
C GLU A 358 -7.59 3.09 -6.26
N SER A 359 -8.89 2.79 -6.20
CA SER A 359 -9.43 1.86 -5.20
C SER A 359 -8.87 0.44 -5.37
N ALA A 360 -8.81 -0.07 -6.61
CA ALA A 360 -8.25 -1.38 -6.94
C ALA A 360 -6.70 -1.42 -6.82
N LYS A 361 -6.02 -0.29 -7.02
CA LYS A 361 -4.58 -0.12 -6.79
C LYS A 361 -4.25 -0.40 -5.31
N ARG A 362 -5.10 0.02 -4.37
CA ARG A 362 -4.89 -0.27 -2.94
C ARG A 362 -5.31 -1.70 -2.54
N PHE A 363 -6.29 -2.30 -3.24
CA PHE A 363 -6.64 -3.73 -3.09
C PHE A 363 -5.42 -4.65 -3.31
N VAL A 364 -4.65 -4.43 -4.39
CA VAL A 364 -3.45 -5.23 -4.68
C VAL A 364 -2.26 -4.86 -3.79
N GLN A 365 -2.08 -3.58 -3.46
CA GLN A 365 -0.99 -3.16 -2.58
C GLN A 365 -1.10 -3.71 -1.15
N ALA A 366 -2.31 -3.77 -0.57
CA ALA A 366 -2.53 -4.33 0.76
C ALA A 366 -2.02 -5.79 0.90
N GLN A 367 -2.20 -6.57 -0.17
CA GLN A 367 -1.74 -7.96 -0.31
C GLN A 367 -0.23 -8.09 -0.59
N GLY A 368 0.49 -6.98 -0.77
CA GLY A 368 1.91 -6.95 -1.14
C GLY A 368 2.19 -6.98 -2.65
N LEU A 369 1.15 -6.93 -3.50
CA LEU A 369 1.27 -7.05 -4.96
C LEU A 369 1.55 -5.71 -5.64
N PHE A 370 2.53 -4.96 -5.13
CA PHE A 370 2.93 -3.62 -5.62
C PHE A 370 3.35 -3.58 -7.12
N GLN A 371 3.71 -4.74 -7.69
CA GLN A 371 4.06 -4.88 -9.11
C GLN A 371 2.83 -4.83 -10.04
N ALA A 372 1.62 -5.13 -9.54
CA ALA A 372 0.42 -5.29 -10.37
C ALA A 372 0.02 -4.00 -11.10
N SER A 373 -0.02 -2.88 -10.39
CA SER A 373 -0.31 -1.56 -10.98
C SER A 373 0.78 -1.12 -11.96
N MET A 374 2.04 -1.43 -11.64
CA MET A 374 3.19 -1.14 -12.51
C MET A 374 3.06 -1.85 -13.87
N TYR A 375 2.75 -3.15 -13.90
CA TYR A 375 2.57 -3.89 -15.15
C TYR A 375 1.39 -3.39 -15.98
N VAL A 376 0.27 -3.02 -15.33
CA VAL A 376 -0.89 -2.42 -15.99
C VAL A 376 -0.52 -1.10 -16.67
N LEU A 377 0.17 -0.20 -15.96
CA LEU A 377 0.60 1.09 -16.49
C LEU A 377 1.70 0.97 -17.56
N LEU A 378 2.55 -0.05 -17.50
CA LEU A 378 3.56 -0.33 -18.53
C LEU A 378 2.92 -0.72 -19.88
N ILE A 379 1.66 -1.19 -19.87
CA ILE A 379 0.84 -1.40 -21.08
C ILE A 379 0.00 -0.15 -21.41
N CYS A 380 -0.65 0.45 -20.40
CA CYS A 380 -1.60 1.53 -20.59
C CYS A 380 -0.95 2.87 -20.99
N ALA A 381 0.24 3.21 -20.49
CA ALA A 381 0.89 4.48 -20.81
C ALA A 381 1.43 4.55 -22.27
N PRO A 382 2.10 3.51 -22.83
CA PRO A 382 2.41 3.48 -24.25
C PRO A 382 1.15 3.51 -25.14
N LEU A 383 0.08 2.81 -24.73
CA LEU A 383 -1.19 2.85 -25.45
C LEU A 383 -1.83 4.25 -25.40
N ASN A 384 -1.75 4.96 -24.29
CA ASN A 384 -2.19 6.37 -24.19
C ASN A 384 -1.40 7.29 -25.13
N GLY A 385 -0.09 7.08 -25.27
CA GLY A 385 0.74 7.78 -26.26
C GLY A 385 0.30 7.50 -27.70
N LEU A 386 0.01 6.24 -28.02
CA LEU A 386 -0.52 5.84 -29.33
C LEU A 386 -1.93 6.44 -29.58
N LEU A 387 -2.82 6.43 -28.59
CA LEU A 387 -4.16 7.03 -28.70
C LEU A 387 -4.09 8.54 -28.88
N ASN A 388 -3.18 9.24 -28.17
CA ASN A 388 -2.92 10.66 -28.41
C ASN A 388 -2.45 10.89 -29.86
N TYR A 389 -1.47 10.12 -30.35
CA TYR A 389 -1.01 10.23 -31.75
C TYR A 389 -2.14 10.00 -32.76
N LEU A 390 -2.96 8.97 -32.54
CA LEU A 390 -4.05 8.61 -33.45
C LEU A 390 -5.16 9.65 -33.46
N PHE A 391 -5.65 10.08 -32.29
CA PHE A 391 -6.78 11.00 -32.21
C PHE A 391 -6.39 12.43 -32.58
N VAL A 392 -5.26 12.93 -32.07
CA VAL A 392 -4.83 14.32 -32.30
C VAL A 392 -4.44 14.54 -33.76
N TRP A 393 -3.52 13.73 -34.30
CA TRP A 393 -2.94 13.95 -35.63
C TRP A 393 -3.50 13.03 -36.72
N LYS A 394 -3.69 11.73 -36.46
CA LYS A 394 -4.03 10.79 -37.55
C LYS A 394 -5.51 10.83 -37.97
N PHE A 395 -6.42 11.04 -37.02
CA PHE A 395 -7.86 11.21 -37.27
C PHE A 395 -8.30 12.67 -37.32
N GLY A 396 -7.40 13.61 -37.00
CA GLY A 396 -7.65 15.05 -37.11
C GLY A 396 -8.64 15.61 -36.08
N PHE A 397 -8.82 14.97 -34.93
CA PHE A 397 -9.67 15.52 -33.86
C PHE A 397 -9.01 16.71 -33.15
N GLY A 398 -7.71 16.95 -33.38
CA GLY A 398 -6.98 18.07 -32.79
C GLY A 398 -6.93 17.97 -31.25
N TYR A 399 -7.04 19.10 -30.56
CA TYR A 399 -6.83 19.15 -29.10
C TYR A 399 -7.79 18.25 -28.30
N ILE A 400 -9.01 17.98 -28.82
CA ILE A 400 -9.98 17.12 -28.12
C ILE A 400 -9.62 15.63 -28.21
N GLY A 401 -8.70 15.24 -29.09
CA GLY A 401 -8.14 13.89 -29.12
C GLY A 401 -7.36 13.51 -27.86
N ALA A 402 -6.68 14.48 -27.23
CA ALA A 402 -5.93 14.26 -26.00
C ALA A 402 -6.79 13.86 -24.78
N PRO A 403 -7.85 14.60 -24.40
CA PRO A 403 -8.73 14.17 -23.31
C PRO A 403 -9.50 12.90 -23.64
N MET A 404 -9.78 12.60 -24.93
CA MET A 404 -10.36 11.31 -25.34
C MET A 404 -9.41 10.15 -25.06
N ALA A 405 -8.11 10.30 -25.36
CA ALA A 405 -7.10 9.28 -25.07
C ALA A 405 -6.99 9.00 -23.55
N VAL A 406 -6.93 10.06 -22.73
CA VAL A 406 -6.91 9.95 -21.27
C VAL A 406 -8.19 9.30 -20.73
N ALA A 407 -9.37 9.70 -21.23
CA ALA A 407 -10.64 9.14 -20.79
C ALA A 407 -10.79 7.64 -21.11
N ILE A 408 -10.28 7.18 -22.26
CA ILE A 408 -10.23 5.75 -22.60
C ILE A 408 -9.23 5.02 -21.71
N THR A 409 -8.00 5.55 -21.56
CA THR A 409 -6.96 4.94 -20.71
C THR A 409 -7.42 4.78 -19.27
N ASN A 410 -8.07 5.79 -18.68
CA ASN A 410 -8.57 5.75 -17.31
C ASN A 410 -9.68 4.70 -17.09
N ASN A 411 -10.45 4.34 -18.12
CA ASN A 411 -11.39 3.23 -18.05
C ASN A 411 -10.74 1.86 -18.35
N LEU A 412 -9.62 1.84 -19.09
CA LEU A 412 -8.89 0.60 -19.40
C LEU A 412 -8.02 0.12 -18.22
N MET A 413 -7.35 1.04 -17.50
CA MET A 413 -6.51 0.71 -16.33
C MET A 413 -7.20 -0.20 -15.29
N PRO A 414 -8.44 0.07 -14.80
CA PRO A 414 -9.09 -0.83 -13.85
C PRO A 414 -9.49 -2.18 -14.46
N LEU A 415 -9.80 -2.24 -15.76
CA LEU A 415 -10.11 -3.50 -16.46
C LEU A 415 -8.85 -4.38 -16.58
N CYS A 416 -7.71 -3.78 -16.97
CA CYS A 416 -6.42 -4.48 -17.00
C CYS A 416 -5.97 -4.93 -15.60
N LEU A 417 -6.24 -4.15 -14.55
CA LEU A 417 -5.93 -4.55 -13.17
C LEU A 417 -6.86 -5.67 -12.66
N PHE A 418 -8.14 -5.66 -13.02
CA PHE A 418 -9.04 -6.79 -12.76
C PHE A 418 -8.59 -8.07 -13.48
N LEU A 419 -8.15 -7.96 -14.75
CA LEU A 419 -7.58 -9.09 -15.49
C LEU A 419 -6.28 -9.60 -14.88
N TYR A 420 -5.44 -8.75 -14.31
CA TYR A 420 -4.27 -9.19 -13.53
C TYR A 420 -4.70 -10.00 -12.31
N VAL A 421 -5.61 -9.44 -11.48
CA VAL A 421 -6.08 -10.10 -10.25
C VAL A 421 -6.70 -11.46 -10.55
N TYR A 422 -7.60 -11.53 -11.55
CA TYR A 422 -8.31 -12.75 -11.93
C TYR A 422 -7.42 -13.85 -12.49
N ASN A 423 -6.41 -13.52 -13.31
CA ASN A 423 -5.59 -14.51 -14.02
C ASN A 423 -4.24 -14.83 -13.36
N ILE A 424 -3.73 -13.99 -12.44
CA ILE A 424 -2.35 -14.09 -11.93
C ILE A 424 -2.30 -14.31 -10.41
N GLN A 425 -2.76 -13.34 -9.60
CA GLN A 425 -2.72 -13.43 -8.14
C GLN A 425 -3.61 -12.38 -7.46
N GLY A 426 -4.15 -12.68 -6.27
CA GLY A 426 -4.86 -11.73 -5.41
C GLY A 426 -6.37 -11.86 -5.38
N MET A 427 -6.93 -12.93 -5.94
CA MET A 427 -8.37 -13.25 -5.83
C MET A 427 -8.78 -13.66 -4.41
N GLU A 428 -7.85 -14.10 -3.56
CA GLU A 428 -8.09 -14.47 -2.16
C GLU A 428 -8.74 -13.38 -1.29
N CYS A 429 -8.59 -12.10 -1.67
CA CYS A 429 -9.23 -10.98 -0.99
C CYS A 429 -10.59 -10.57 -1.59
N TRP A 430 -11.03 -11.21 -2.67
CA TRP A 430 -12.25 -10.83 -3.40
C TRP A 430 -13.44 -11.73 -3.03
N ASN A 431 -14.28 -11.26 -2.12
CA ASN A 431 -15.49 -11.95 -1.65
C ASN A 431 -16.73 -11.80 -2.56
N GLY A 432 -16.54 -11.36 -3.82
CA GLY A 432 -17.64 -11.07 -4.74
C GLY A 432 -18.45 -9.81 -4.37
N PHE A 433 -19.35 -9.38 -5.27
CA PHE A 433 -20.17 -8.19 -5.03
C PHE A 433 -21.18 -8.43 -3.90
N THR A 434 -21.13 -7.59 -2.85
CA THR A 434 -21.97 -7.77 -1.67
C THR A 434 -22.79 -6.52 -1.32
N ARG A 435 -24.07 -6.71 -0.98
CA ARG A 435 -24.95 -5.61 -0.55
C ARG A 435 -24.45 -4.90 0.73
N LYS A 436 -23.56 -5.54 1.52
CA LYS A 436 -22.87 -4.92 2.67
C LYS A 436 -22.00 -3.71 2.28
N ALA A 437 -21.64 -3.57 1.01
CA ALA A 437 -20.86 -2.44 0.53
C ALA A 437 -21.66 -1.12 0.42
N PHE A 438 -22.99 -1.17 0.45
CA PHE A 438 -23.86 0.02 0.51
C PHE A 438 -24.19 0.48 1.95
N SER A 439 -23.58 -0.15 2.96
CA SER A 439 -23.79 0.18 4.37
C SER A 439 -22.48 0.37 5.13
N ASN A 440 -22.57 0.97 6.32
CA ASN A 440 -21.46 1.18 7.25
C ASN A 440 -20.28 1.98 6.67
N TRP A 441 -20.57 3.09 5.98
CA TRP A 441 -19.54 3.99 5.45
C TRP A 441 -18.90 4.90 6.53
N GLY A 442 -19.53 5.08 7.68
CA GLY A 442 -19.08 5.99 8.74
C GLY A 442 -17.61 5.81 9.16
N PRO A 443 -17.17 4.59 9.58
CA PRO A 443 -15.77 4.33 9.95
C PRO A 443 -14.77 4.54 8.81
N MET A 444 -15.20 4.36 7.55
CA MET A 444 -14.38 4.61 6.37
C MET A 444 -14.23 6.12 6.12
N ILE A 445 -15.32 6.89 6.19
CA ILE A 445 -15.34 8.34 5.99
C ILE A 445 -14.54 9.06 7.09
N GLN A 446 -14.58 8.58 8.33
CA GLN A 446 -13.78 9.08 9.46
C GLN A 446 -12.25 8.96 9.26
N LEU A 447 -11.80 8.10 8.34
CA LEU A 447 -10.42 8.02 7.88
C LEU A 447 -10.25 8.81 6.57
N ALA A 448 -11.09 8.54 5.57
CA ALA A 448 -10.96 9.07 4.22
C ALA A 448 -11.00 10.61 4.15
N VAL A 449 -11.86 11.29 4.91
CA VAL A 449 -11.92 12.77 4.88
C VAL A 449 -10.65 13.39 5.47
N PRO A 450 -10.11 12.95 6.61
CA PRO A 450 -8.77 13.34 7.02
C PRO A 450 -7.64 12.94 6.06
N GLY A 451 -7.69 11.74 5.47
CA GLY A 451 -6.70 11.29 4.47
C GLY A 451 -6.68 12.16 3.21
N LEU A 452 -7.86 12.62 2.78
CA LEU A 452 -8.03 13.65 1.76
C LEU A 452 -7.39 14.98 2.19
N CYS A 453 -7.68 15.48 3.39
CA CYS A 453 -7.04 16.68 3.92
C CYS A 453 -5.51 16.54 4.07
N MET A 454 -4.98 15.34 4.32
CA MET A 454 -3.54 15.07 4.41
C MET A 454 -2.80 15.16 3.07
N VAL A 455 -3.51 15.14 1.94
CA VAL A 455 -2.94 15.23 0.59
C VAL A 455 -3.28 16.57 -0.05
N GLU A 456 -4.57 16.92 -0.11
CA GLU A 456 -5.04 18.12 -0.81
C GLU A 456 -4.58 19.43 -0.17
N SER A 457 -4.39 19.47 1.15
CA SER A 457 -3.98 20.72 1.83
C SER A 457 -2.67 21.27 1.29
N GLU A 458 -1.73 20.38 1.00
CA GLU A 458 -0.41 20.65 0.43
C GLU A 458 -0.50 20.98 -1.05
N THR A 459 -1.16 20.12 -1.85
CA THR A 459 -1.30 20.33 -3.30
C THR A 459 -1.98 21.66 -3.61
N LEU A 460 -3.11 21.98 -2.94
CA LEU A 460 -3.80 23.26 -3.08
C LEU A 460 -2.93 24.45 -2.65
N ALA A 461 -2.15 24.32 -1.58
CA ALA A 461 -1.26 25.39 -1.14
C ALA A 461 -0.13 25.67 -2.16
N PHE A 462 0.45 24.62 -2.76
CA PHE A 462 1.42 24.76 -3.85
C PHE A 462 0.83 25.41 -5.10
N GLU A 463 -0.42 25.08 -5.45
CA GLU A 463 -1.12 25.68 -6.59
C GLU A 463 -1.48 27.16 -6.32
N ILE A 464 -1.97 27.49 -5.12
CA ILE A 464 -2.21 28.89 -4.69
C ILE A 464 -0.93 29.73 -4.81
N LEU A 465 0.21 29.19 -4.37
CA LEU A 465 1.50 29.90 -4.46
C LEU A 465 2.03 29.97 -5.89
N THR A 466 1.80 28.95 -6.71
CA THR A 466 2.16 28.94 -8.12
C THR A 466 1.35 29.97 -8.92
N LEU A 467 0.05 30.11 -8.64
CA LEU A 467 -0.79 31.18 -9.16
C LEU A 467 -0.32 32.56 -8.66
N SER A 468 0.10 32.69 -7.39
CA SER A 468 0.60 33.96 -6.84
C SER A 468 1.85 34.47 -7.56
N ALA A 469 2.70 33.58 -8.09
CA ALA A 469 3.90 33.98 -8.83
C ALA A 469 3.59 34.75 -10.12
N SER A 470 2.35 34.68 -10.64
CA SER A 470 1.90 35.53 -11.76
C SER A 470 1.96 37.02 -11.43
N TRP A 471 1.79 37.40 -10.15
CA TRP A 471 1.85 38.78 -9.68
C TRP A 471 3.29 39.29 -9.49
N LEU A 472 4.29 38.41 -9.56
CA LEU A 472 5.72 38.75 -9.52
C LEU A 472 6.32 39.03 -10.92
N GLY A 473 5.53 38.87 -11.99
CA GLY A 473 5.95 39.09 -13.37
C GLY A 473 6.22 37.81 -14.17
N THR A 474 6.36 37.96 -15.49
CA THR A 474 6.46 36.85 -16.45
C THR A 474 7.64 35.92 -16.20
N THR A 475 8.84 36.46 -16.01
CA THR A 475 10.06 35.68 -15.73
C THR A 475 9.93 34.89 -14.41
N ALA A 476 9.31 35.48 -13.39
CA ALA A 476 9.07 34.82 -12.11
C ALA A 476 8.03 33.69 -12.22
N LEU A 477 6.93 33.90 -12.96
CA LEU A 477 5.93 32.86 -13.23
C LEU A 477 6.53 31.68 -14.03
N ALA A 478 7.34 31.96 -15.05
CA ALA A 478 8.04 30.94 -15.81
C ALA A 478 9.01 30.14 -14.93
N SER A 479 9.82 30.81 -14.11
CA SER A 479 10.71 30.14 -13.14
C SER A 479 9.95 29.32 -12.11
N GLN A 480 8.80 29.81 -11.62
CA GLN A 480 7.95 29.06 -10.69
C GLN A 480 7.41 27.77 -11.33
N SER A 481 6.99 27.82 -12.60
CA SER A 481 6.52 26.62 -13.32
C SER A 481 7.61 25.54 -13.41
N VAL A 482 8.87 25.93 -13.68
CA VAL A 482 10.02 25.01 -13.67
C VAL A 482 10.27 24.44 -12.26
N LEU A 483 10.27 25.29 -11.22
CA LEU A 483 10.50 24.85 -9.82
C LEU A 483 9.38 23.92 -9.30
N ALA A 484 8.12 24.20 -9.64
CA ALA A 484 6.97 23.37 -9.30
C ALA A 484 7.02 22.02 -10.03
N THR A 485 7.38 22.01 -11.32
CA THR A 485 7.54 20.77 -12.10
C THR A 485 8.68 19.91 -11.53
N LEU A 486 9.83 20.51 -11.21
CA LEU A 486 10.96 19.81 -10.58
C LEU A 486 10.56 19.20 -9.24
N THR A 487 9.89 19.98 -8.39
CA THR A 487 9.38 19.53 -7.07
C THR A 487 8.38 18.38 -7.23
N SER A 488 7.47 18.47 -8.19
CA SER A 488 6.48 17.42 -8.49
C SER A 488 7.14 16.11 -8.93
N ILE A 489 8.24 16.19 -9.69
CA ILE A 489 9.03 15.02 -10.12
C ILE A 489 9.79 14.41 -8.93
N THR A 490 10.45 15.23 -8.11
CA THR A 490 11.22 14.73 -6.96
C THR A 490 10.34 14.19 -5.84
N PHE A 491 9.08 14.64 -5.72
CA PHE A 491 8.06 14.09 -4.82
C PHE A 491 7.61 12.67 -5.19
N GLN A 492 7.73 12.25 -6.47
CA GLN A 492 7.47 10.87 -6.91
C GLN A 492 8.50 9.85 -6.38
N ILE A 493 9.45 10.26 -5.55
CA ILE A 493 10.44 9.40 -4.90
C ILE A 493 10.04 9.07 -3.43
N PRO A 494 9.79 10.05 -2.53
CA PRO A 494 9.35 9.77 -1.16
C PRO A 494 7.86 9.39 -1.04
N PHE A 495 6.96 9.88 -1.90
CA PHE A 495 5.53 9.57 -1.78
C PHE A 495 5.20 8.07 -1.99
N PRO A 496 5.83 7.36 -2.95
CA PRO A 496 5.77 5.89 -3.02
C PRO A 496 6.22 5.16 -1.75
N LEU A 497 7.27 5.63 -1.07
CA LEU A 497 7.74 5.04 0.20
C LEU A 497 6.73 5.31 1.33
N SER A 498 6.06 6.46 1.31
CA SER A 498 4.97 6.78 2.23
C SER A 498 3.81 5.79 2.11
N ILE A 499 3.40 5.43 0.89
CA ILE A 499 2.34 4.43 0.65
C ILE A 499 2.83 3.02 1.01
N ALA A 500 3.95 2.57 0.45
CA ALA A 500 4.51 1.24 0.71
C ALA A 500 4.73 0.98 2.21
N GLY A 501 5.24 1.99 2.92
CA GLY A 501 5.47 1.95 4.35
C GLY A 501 4.20 2.07 5.19
N SER A 502 3.22 2.90 4.79
CA SER A 502 1.88 2.93 5.40
C SER A 502 1.26 1.53 5.38
N THR A 503 1.24 0.89 4.22
CA THR A 503 0.72 -0.48 4.03
C THR A 503 1.50 -1.51 4.84
N ARG A 504 2.84 -1.45 4.88
CA ARG A 504 3.66 -2.36 5.70
C ARG A 504 3.37 -2.19 7.21
N ILE A 505 3.26 -0.97 7.70
CA ILE A 505 2.91 -0.67 9.10
C ILE A 505 1.49 -1.15 9.41
N ALA A 506 0.53 -0.88 8.53
CA ALA A 506 -0.86 -1.28 8.70
C ALA A 506 -1.04 -2.81 8.70
N ASN A 507 -0.34 -3.53 7.81
CA ASN A 507 -0.27 -5.00 7.82
C ASN A 507 0.29 -5.52 9.16
N LEU A 508 1.40 -4.95 9.66
CA LEU A 508 2.01 -5.36 10.93
C LEU A 508 1.13 -5.02 12.16
N ILE A 509 0.35 -3.94 12.10
CA ILE A 509 -0.64 -3.59 13.15
C ILE A 509 -1.86 -4.51 13.08
N GLY A 510 -2.31 -4.91 11.88
CA GLY A 510 -3.36 -5.91 11.69
C GLY A 510 -2.96 -7.29 12.20
N ALA A 511 -1.71 -7.70 11.98
CA ALA A 511 -1.11 -8.93 12.50
C ALA A 511 -0.74 -8.86 14.00
N GLU A 512 -1.08 -7.76 14.69
CA GLU A 512 -0.82 -7.54 16.10
C GLU A 512 0.67 -7.58 16.50
N LEU A 513 1.55 -7.09 15.63
CA LEU A 513 3.01 -7.00 15.82
C LEU A 513 3.48 -5.54 16.07
N PRO A 514 3.13 -4.91 17.20
CA PRO A 514 3.41 -3.49 17.45
C PRO A 514 4.91 -3.16 17.49
N ASN A 515 5.75 -4.10 17.95
CA ASN A 515 7.20 -3.93 17.98
C ASN A 515 7.81 -3.91 16.57
N ALA A 516 7.31 -4.76 15.66
CA ALA A 516 7.72 -4.75 14.25
C ALA A 516 7.29 -3.45 13.56
N ALA A 517 6.04 -3.02 13.73
CA ALA A 517 5.55 -1.74 13.19
C ALA A 517 6.35 -0.52 13.71
N LYS A 518 6.74 -0.55 15.00
CA LYS A 518 7.62 0.46 15.63
C LYS A 518 9.07 0.40 15.12
N LEU A 519 9.53 -0.73 14.57
CA LEU A 519 10.81 -0.82 13.89
C LEU A 519 10.69 -0.31 12.45
N THR A 520 9.69 -0.77 11.69
CA THR A 520 9.42 -0.35 10.31
C THR A 520 9.30 1.17 10.19
N SER A 521 8.61 1.84 11.12
CA SER A 521 8.53 3.31 11.14
C SER A 521 9.89 4.00 11.34
N LYS A 522 10.80 3.46 12.16
CA LYS A 522 12.17 3.97 12.27
C LYS A 522 12.96 3.76 10.96
N VAL A 523 12.80 2.60 10.33
CA VAL A 523 13.44 2.27 9.06
C VAL A 523 12.95 3.23 7.96
N MET A 524 11.64 3.46 7.85
CA MET A 524 11.04 4.42 6.93
C MET A 524 11.59 5.83 7.12
N LEU A 525 11.71 6.32 8.37
CA LEU A 525 12.25 7.65 8.65
C LEU A 525 13.71 7.79 8.19
N VAL A 526 14.55 6.77 8.41
CA VAL A 526 15.95 6.77 7.95
C VAL A 526 16.03 6.73 6.42
N ILE A 527 15.25 5.88 5.75
CA ILE A 527 15.23 5.81 4.28
C ILE A 527 14.66 7.12 3.69
N GLY A 528 13.61 7.70 4.28
CA GLY A 528 13.01 8.96 3.86
C GLY A 528 14.00 10.14 3.92
N ILE A 529 14.75 10.26 5.02
CA ILE A 529 15.84 11.25 5.13
C ILE A 529 16.92 10.98 4.06
N GLY A 530 17.24 9.72 3.77
CA GLY A 530 18.15 9.34 2.69
C GLY A 530 17.66 9.78 1.30
N LEU A 531 16.38 9.55 0.97
CA LEU A 531 15.77 9.98 -0.30
C LEU A 531 15.67 11.51 -0.40
N GLY A 532 15.28 12.20 0.67
CA GLY A 532 15.29 13.67 0.71
C GLY A 532 16.70 14.25 0.55
N THR A 533 17.72 13.61 1.14
CA THR A 533 19.13 14.00 0.96
C THR A 533 19.62 13.72 -0.46
N PHE A 534 19.18 12.64 -1.10
CA PHE A 534 19.44 12.36 -2.50
C PHE A 534 18.81 13.43 -3.43
N ASN A 535 17.56 13.82 -3.18
CA ASN A 535 16.90 14.91 -3.92
C ASN A 535 17.64 16.25 -3.73
N LEU A 536 18.01 16.60 -2.49
CA LEU A 536 18.84 17.76 -2.16
C LEU A 536 20.15 17.79 -2.95
N LEU A 537 20.91 16.69 -2.94
CA LEU A 537 22.20 16.60 -3.63
C LEU A 537 22.03 16.69 -5.15
N THR A 538 21.07 15.96 -5.73
CA THR A 538 20.80 15.95 -7.17
C THR A 538 20.41 17.35 -7.67
N LEU A 539 19.48 18.04 -7.00
CA LEU A 539 19.07 19.39 -7.38
C LEU A 539 20.18 20.43 -7.15
N THR A 540 20.94 20.33 -6.05
CA THR A 540 22.00 21.31 -5.73
C THR A 540 23.19 21.19 -6.67
N LEU A 541 23.64 19.97 -6.98
CA LEU A 541 24.73 19.71 -7.92
C LEU A 541 24.31 20.02 -9.36
N GLY A 542 23.08 19.65 -9.74
CA GLY A 542 22.52 19.91 -11.06
C GLY A 542 22.06 21.35 -11.30
N ARG A 543 22.13 22.26 -10.31
CA ARG A 543 21.44 23.57 -10.35
C ARG A 543 21.78 24.46 -11.55
N ASN A 544 22.98 24.34 -12.12
CA ASN A 544 23.42 25.13 -13.28
C ASN A 544 23.04 24.50 -14.63
N TYR A 545 22.52 23.26 -14.64
CA TYR A 545 22.23 22.48 -15.85
C TYR A 545 20.76 22.07 -15.95
N ILE A 546 20.17 21.64 -14.84
CA ILE A 546 18.76 21.24 -14.74
C ILE A 546 17.80 22.31 -15.30
N PRO A 547 17.94 23.62 -15.02
CA PRO A 547 17.01 24.62 -15.55
C PRO A 547 16.99 24.70 -17.08
N TYR A 548 18.15 24.52 -17.72
CA TYR A 548 18.29 24.51 -19.19
C TYR A 548 17.69 23.26 -19.85
N LEU A 549 17.23 22.26 -19.08
CA LEU A 549 16.41 21.16 -19.59
C LEU A 549 14.94 21.55 -19.76
N PHE A 550 14.49 22.64 -19.15
CA PHE A 550 13.09 23.11 -19.17
C PHE A 550 12.88 24.41 -19.95
N THR A 551 13.94 25.22 -20.13
CA THR A 551 13.85 26.50 -20.84
C THR A 551 15.13 26.82 -21.61
N SER A 552 14.98 27.58 -22.71
CA SER A 552 16.08 28.21 -23.44
C SER A 552 16.21 29.72 -23.13
N ASP A 553 15.40 30.23 -22.20
CA ASP A 553 15.45 31.60 -21.70
C ASP A 553 16.47 31.70 -20.55
N ASP A 554 17.53 32.47 -20.77
CA ASP A 554 18.61 32.66 -19.78
C ASP A 554 18.14 33.38 -18.51
N GLU A 555 17.20 34.33 -18.58
CA GLU A 555 16.71 35.02 -17.37
C GLU A 555 15.97 34.04 -16.46
N VAL A 556 15.10 33.21 -17.07
CA VAL A 556 14.37 32.16 -16.37
C VAL A 556 15.34 31.10 -15.83
N ALA A 557 16.31 30.64 -16.63
CA ALA A 557 17.29 29.65 -16.21
C ALA A 557 18.18 30.15 -15.06
N ILE A 558 18.64 31.40 -15.11
CA ILE A 558 19.44 32.04 -14.05
C ILE A 558 18.61 32.27 -12.78
N LEU A 559 17.34 32.66 -12.90
CA LEU A 559 16.46 32.84 -11.74
C LEU A 559 16.15 31.50 -11.06
N VAL A 560 15.82 30.44 -11.82
CA VAL A 560 15.68 29.07 -11.27
C VAL A 560 17.00 28.63 -10.62
N SER A 561 18.16 28.82 -11.26
CA SER A 561 19.48 28.45 -10.71
C SER A 561 19.78 29.10 -9.35
N LYS A 562 19.27 30.32 -9.11
CA LYS A 562 19.41 31.04 -7.84
C LYS A 562 18.48 30.53 -6.74
N VAL A 563 17.23 30.18 -7.09
CA VAL A 563 16.21 29.73 -6.12
C VAL A 563 16.35 28.24 -5.81
N LEU A 564 16.81 27.41 -6.77
CA LEU A 564 16.81 25.95 -6.63
C LEU A 564 17.52 25.39 -5.38
N PRO A 565 18.62 25.97 -4.84
CA PRO A 565 19.21 25.50 -3.57
C PRO A 565 18.26 25.61 -2.36
N LEU A 566 17.34 26.57 -2.36
CA LEU A 566 16.29 26.68 -1.34
C LEU A 566 15.26 25.55 -1.51
N CYS A 567 14.77 25.34 -2.74
CA CYS A 567 13.89 24.22 -3.09
C CYS A 567 14.55 22.86 -2.79
N ALA A 568 15.86 22.74 -3.00
CA ALA A 568 16.62 21.51 -2.75
C ALA A 568 16.75 21.20 -1.25
N SER A 569 16.92 22.21 -0.38
CA SER A 569 16.92 21.99 1.07
C SER A 569 15.52 21.69 1.63
N PHE A 570 14.48 22.29 1.04
CA PHE A 570 13.08 21.92 1.27
C PHE A 570 12.80 20.42 1.05
N GLN A 571 13.39 19.78 0.02
CA GLN A 571 13.17 18.36 -0.30
C GLN A 571 13.46 17.38 0.84
N VAL A 572 14.35 17.71 1.78
CA VAL A 572 14.64 16.85 2.95
C VAL A 572 13.47 16.86 3.95
N VAL A 573 12.83 18.02 4.09
CA VAL A 573 11.74 18.27 5.03
C VAL A 573 10.40 17.79 4.46
N ASP A 574 10.21 17.96 3.15
CA ASP A 574 9.16 17.37 2.33
C ASP A 574 9.16 15.84 2.45
N ALA A 575 10.27 15.18 2.11
CA ALA A 575 10.39 13.73 2.24
C ALA A 575 10.12 13.23 3.66
N LEU A 576 10.53 13.98 4.70
CA LEU A 576 10.22 13.64 6.09
C LEU A 576 8.72 13.81 6.42
N ALA A 577 8.06 14.85 5.91
CA ALA A 577 6.62 15.08 6.09
C ALA A 577 5.81 14.00 5.39
N ALA A 578 6.16 13.65 4.14
CA ALA A 578 5.54 12.55 3.40
C ALA A 578 5.65 11.23 4.17
N ILE A 579 6.80 10.90 4.77
CA ILE A 579 6.97 9.69 5.58
C ILE A 579 6.21 9.74 6.91
N CYS A 580 6.16 10.89 7.60
CA CYS A 580 5.35 11.06 8.80
C CYS A 580 3.86 10.85 8.51
N ASN A 581 3.33 11.46 7.45
CA ASN A 581 1.98 11.23 6.92
C ASN A 581 1.74 9.75 6.63
N GLY A 582 2.71 9.04 6.03
CA GLY A 582 2.64 7.59 5.78
C GLY A 582 2.53 6.75 7.06
N ILE A 583 3.30 7.09 8.09
CA ILE A 583 3.22 6.42 9.40
C ILE A 583 1.84 6.69 10.06
N LEU A 584 1.35 7.93 10.00
CA LEU A 584 0.02 8.28 10.53
C LEU A 584 -1.12 7.55 9.78
N ARG A 585 -1.01 7.40 8.45
CA ARG A 585 -1.91 6.53 7.67
C ARG A 585 -1.83 5.08 8.12
N GLY A 586 -0.65 4.49 8.23
CA GLY A 586 -0.48 3.08 8.61
C GLY A 586 -1.07 2.73 9.99
N VAL A 587 -0.96 3.66 10.95
CA VAL A 587 -1.52 3.54 12.31
C VAL A 587 -3.04 3.81 12.35
N GLY A 588 -3.60 4.48 11.33
CA GLY A 588 -4.98 4.95 11.30
C GLY A 588 -5.21 6.15 12.22
N ARG A 589 -4.28 7.11 12.18
CA ARG A 589 -4.31 8.40 12.91
C ARG A 589 -4.37 9.59 11.94
N GLN A 590 -5.00 9.37 10.79
CA GLN A 590 -5.15 10.34 9.69
C GLN A 590 -5.81 11.65 10.15
N SER A 591 -6.75 11.59 11.11
CA SER A 591 -7.36 12.78 11.73
C SER A 591 -6.36 13.74 12.36
N PHE A 592 -5.25 13.26 12.95
CA PHE A 592 -4.24 14.15 13.50
C PHE A 592 -3.45 14.85 12.39
N GLY A 593 -2.95 14.09 11.41
CA GLY A 593 -2.18 14.63 10.28
C GLY A 593 -2.98 15.66 9.47
N GLY A 594 -4.24 15.36 9.15
CA GLY A 594 -5.10 16.25 8.37
C GLY A 594 -5.31 17.64 9.01
N TYR A 595 -5.46 17.71 10.34
CA TYR A 595 -5.52 19.00 11.05
C TYR A 595 -4.16 19.72 11.10
N VAL A 596 -3.06 18.98 11.25
CA VAL A 596 -1.70 19.56 11.24
C VAL A 596 -1.36 20.14 9.87
N GLN A 597 -1.65 19.40 8.79
CA GLN A 597 -1.59 19.84 7.39
C GLN A 597 -2.37 21.15 7.19
N LEU A 598 -3.69 21.16 7.46
CA LEU A 598 -4.54 22.33 7.29
C LEU A 598 -4.02 23.57 8.06
N ILE A 599 -3.62 23.40 9.32
CA ILE A 599 -3.13 24.53 10.13
C ILE A 599 -1.77 25.02 9.61
N CYS A 600 -0.81 24.13 9.38
CA CYS A 600 0.54 24.53 9.01
C CYS A 600 0.61 25.13 7.60
N TYR A 601 -0.18 24.64 6.64
CA TYR A 601 -0.21 25.25 5.30
C TYR A 601 -1.00 26.56 5.27
N TYR A 602 -2.24 26.59 5.75
CA TYR A 602 -3.13 27.74 5.55
C TYR A 602 -2.97 28.86 6.58
N VAL A 603 -2.56 28.53 7.81
CA VAL A 603 -2.39 29.52 8.90
C VAL A 603 -0.93 29.97 9.06
N VAL A 604 0.04 29.18 8.58
CA VAL A 604 1.48 29.47 8.72
C VAL A 604 2.18 29.63 7.37
N ALA A 605 2.20 28.61 6.52
CA ALA A 605 2.98 28.61 5.28
C ALA A 605 2.52 29.71 4.31
N LEU A 606 1.22 29.72 3.94
CA LEU A 606 0.68 30.69 3.00
C LEU A 606 0.89 32.15 3.50
N PRO A 607 0.50 32.55 4.73
CA PRO A 607 0.73 33.92 5.20
C PRO A 607 2.21 34.34 5.20
N ILE A 608 3.13 33.45 5.62
CA ILE A 608 4.58 33.75 5.58
C ILE A 608 5.07 33.86 4.13
N SER A 609 4.66 32.96 3.23
CA SER A 609 5.02 33.00 1.81
C SER A 609 4.56 34.29 1.14
N PHE A 610 3.31 34.70 1.33
CA PHE A 610 2.79 35.96 0.79
C PHE A 610 3.50 37.19 1.39
N PHE A 611 3.71 37.23 2.71
CA PHE A 611 4.37 38.34 3.38
C PHE A 611 5.85 38.49 2.97
N ALA A 612 6.56 37.37 2.82
CA ALA A 612 7.96 37.34 2.38
C ALA A 612 8.11 37.65 0.88
N ALA A 613 7.22 37.13 0.03
CA ALA A 613 7.29 37.36 -1.41
C ALA A 613 7.00 38.82 -1.79
N PHE A 614 5.95 39.41 -1.22
CA PHE A 614 5.42 40.71 -1.62
C PHE A 614 5.90 41.87 -0.71
N PRO A 615 5.40 42.10 0.53
CA PRO A 615 5.92 43.16 1.42
C PRO A 615 7.44 43.21 1.64
N MET A 616 8.11 42.05 1.77
CA MET A 616 9.57 42.01 1.94
C MET A 616 10.35 41.99 0.61
N GLY A 617 9.67 41.95 -0.54
CA GLY A 617 10.30 41.97 -1.86
C GLY A 617 11.18 40.76 -2.20
N LEU A 618 11.10 39.65 -1.46
CA LEU A 618 11.95 38.48 -1.69
C LEU A 618 11.49 37.61 -2.87
N GLY A 619 10.31 37.92 -3.47
CA GLY A 619 9.75 37.20 -4.60
C GLY A 619 9.69 35.69 -4.35
N LEU A 620 10.16 34.90 -5.34
CA LEU A 620 10.17 33.44 -5.26
C LEU A 620 10.94 32.90 -4.04
N ASN A 621 12.00 33.56 -3.57
CA ASN A 621 12.71 33.14 -2.35
C ASN A 621 11.83 33.29 -1.10
N GLY A 622 10.96 34.32 -1.08
CA GLY A 622 9.94 34.47 -0.04
C GLY A 622 8.87 33.39 -0.13
N THR A 623 8.37 33.13 -1.34
CA THR A 623 7.37 32.09 -1.63
C THR A 623 7.83 30.72 -1.13
N TRP A 624 9.01 30.26 -1.55
CA TRP A 624 9.57 28.95 -1.17
C TRP A 624 10.08 28.92 0.27
N GLY A 625 10.51 30.05 0.84
CA GLY A 625 10.92 30.16 2.24
C GLY A 625 9.75 29.94 3.21
N GLY A 626 8.59 30.55 2.95
CA GLY A 626 7.40 30.35 3.79
C GLY A 626 6.87 28.91 3.74
N VAL A 627 6.92 28.28 2.56
CA VAL A 627 6.62 26.85 2.39
C VAL A 627 7.58 25.98 3.22
N ALA A 628 8.89 26.19 3.10
CA ALA A 628 9.88 25.42 3.85
C ALA A 628 9.70 25.52 5.37
N ILE A 629 9.33 26.70 5.89
CA ILE A 629 8.97 26.90 7.30
C ILE A 629 7.68 26.13 7.66
N GLY A 630 6.68 26.16 6.79
CA GLY A 630 5.43 25.40 6.94
C GLY A 630 5.65 23.89 7.06
N LEU A 631 6.38 23.28 6.13
CA LEU A 631 6.66 21.84 6.17
C LEU A 631 7.61 21.46 7.32
N ALA A 632 8.54 22.35 7.71
CA ALA A 632 9.36 22.12 8.90
C ALA A 632 8.51 21.99 10.15
N LEU A 633 7.44 22.79 10.25
CA LEU A 633 6.47 22.71 11.33
C LEU A 633 5.61 21.43 11.26
N VAL A 634 5.12 21.03 10.07
CA VAL A 634 4.42 19.74 9.86
C VAL A 634 5.30 18.57 10.29
N SER A 635 6.49 18.45 9.69
CA SER A 635 7.46 17.39 9.98
C SER A 635 7.78 17.31 11.48
N LEU A 636 8.00 18.46 12.14
CA LEU A 636 8.31 18.50 13.56
C LEU A 636 7.12 18.03 14.43
N ILE A 637 5.91 18.53 14.17
CA ILE A 637 4.72 18.19 14.95
C ILE A 637 4.38 16.70 14.78
N GLU A 638 4.36 16.18 13.56
CA GLU A 638 4.04 14.78 13.29
C GLU A 638 5.12 13.83 13.83
N PHE A 639 6.40 14.16 13.69
CA PHE A 639 7.50 13.36 14.26
C PHE A 639 7.45 13.32 15.80
N LEU A 640 7.10 14.43 16.45
CA LEU A 640 6.89 14.49 17.90
C LEU A 640 5.65 13.71 18.35
N TYR A 641 4.60 13.65 17.53
CA TYR A 641 3.43 12.80 17.75
C TYR A 641 3.80 11.31 17.60
N ILE A 642 4.48 10.94 16.51
CA ILE A 642 4.90 9.56 16.21
C ILE A 642 5.80 9.01 17.32
N LYS A 643 6.72 9.81 17.87
CA LYS A 643 7.52 9.46 19.06
C LYS A 643 6.68 9.14 20.30
N LYS A 644 5.47 9.67 20.41
CA LYS A 644 4.54 9.49 21.53
C LYS A 644 3.41 8.48 21.27
N ILE A 645 3.36 7.84 20.09
CA ILE A 645 2.33 6.84 19.76
C ILE A 645 2.44 5.62 20.69
N ASP A 646 1.32 5.24 21.32
CA ASP A 646 1.13 3.92 21.90
C ASP A 646 0.76 2.93 20.80
N TRP A 647 1.71 2.06 20.47
CA TRP A 647 1.59 1.04 19.44
C TRP A 647 0.62 -0.09 19.86
N ASN A 648 0.49 -0.35 21.18
CA ASN A 648 -0.45 -1.36 21.69
C ASN A 648 -1.90 -0.84 21.62
N ARG A 649 -2.12 0.44 21.95
CA ARG A 649 -3.42 1.10 21.69
C ARG A 649 -3.77 1.07 20.21
N SER A 650 -2.79 1.33 19.34
CA SER A 650 -3.00 1.32 17.89
C SER A 650 -3.45 -0.05 17.34
N VAL A 651 -2.92 -1.15 17.89
CA VAL A 651 -3.40 -2.52 17.61
C VAL A 651 -4.82 -2.74 18.13
N LYS A 652 -5.14 -2.28 19.35
CA LYS A 652 -6.52 -2.35 19.90
C LYS A 652 -7.52 -1.58 19.03
N ASP A 653 -7.16 -0.38 18.58
CA ASP A 653 -7.97 0.45 17.68
C ASP A 653 -8.21 -0.27 16.34
N ALA A 654 -7.17 -0.86 15.73
CA ALA A 654 -7.26 -1.63 14.49
C ALA A 654 -8.13 -2.89 14.64
N ARG A 655 -7.95 -3.65 15.72
CA ARG A 655 -8.80 -4.82 16.04
C ARG A 655 -10.27 -4.42 16.11
N ALA A 656 -10.58 -3.28 16.75
CA ALA A 656 -11.94 -2.75 16.89
C ALA A 656 -12.55 -2.32 15.55
N ARG A 657 -11.79 -1.61 14.69
CA ARG A 657 -12.21 -1.26 13.31
C ARG A 657 -12.65 -2.52 12.55
N ASN A 658 -11.78 -3.54 12.51
CA ASN A 658 -12.02 -4.76 11.74
C ASN A 658 -13.12 -5.66 12.33
N SER A 659 -13.52 -5.47 13.60
CA SER A 659 -14.69 -6.16 14.20
C SER A 659 -16.02 -5.42 13.98
N ALA A 660 -15.96 -4.16 13.55
CA ALA A 660 -17.14 -3.30 13.34
C ALA A 660 -17.44 -3.05 11.85
N ALA A 661 -16.90 -3.88 10.94
CA ALA A 661 -16.92 -3.68 9.48
C ALA A 661 -18.14 -4.29 8.78
#